data_AF-A0A535Y8U6-F1
#
_entry.id   AF-A0A535Y8U6-F1
#
_cell.length_a   1.000
_cell.length_b   1.000
_cell.length_c   1.000
_cell.angle_alpha   90.00
_cell.angle_beta   90.00
_cell.angle_gamma   90.00
#
_symmetry.space_group_name_H-M   'P 1'
#
loop_
_entity.id
_entity.type
_entity.pdbx_description
1 polymer ?
#
loop_
_entity_poly.entity_id
_entity_poly.type
_entity_poly.pdbx_seq_one_letter_code
_entity_poly.pdbx_strand_id
1 'polypeptide(L)'
;MSAYLPNVTKTLGGPDGWDTPFYVQNAGAVQTTVESSFYRFSDGAFIACHKRADLPPGASLLDDPNLDVDLPADTQFSVVVRSYGARVAAVVHQLQGSGRTTQAASYSGFTVGATTVYLPNVTRRFYGYDVPFIVQDLATAPATVTASFISFDGSSVFITQFTVQPGRSAVVDPDYTDGLQDGTQYAVTLRSTQPIGVVINAHNESLGPLAYSHDGLTAGANRLYAPYAVKGGPGGMFSPIVVQNVSPTTTDVTLTFAPIVGGAAQAFALASVAAGASRAFDPRFTLGTTIPCAAASATCLGPGEYSLTISAAGPIAAVVLPNTDTTAGAYLAATELSGRAIVPVAMRNVGGTNGWSSSMYLLSAVGTAATLRYYRTADGTLSLVDRVDLVGGSSLKVDSRKIAALADNERYAVTIEADSGGALTAVAMEQALTGGDALMVSEGAVAATLPSRLVPGSIAVRPATAEIGTGGSARFSATVKDQYGVPLNETPAWSTSSNSPGAIGVDGVFHAGSAEGSGSVRASAGAVSASAAVTVAGLAFYRMRFDFSTSSDWSTMDVLPIGDALSRRMIVGPSSSLWSGPNGELRFNASQPIYDSITGHKVGITFDVAIAAAAWDRLRISVVKGALGASSIRVSRMIDATAVPVARFDHPGDVETRVFALPALDPAAAPPSNTRLTARQPKMLLAHYYPWYHLDMWTPPYNGSPPMKDQPLSLYESGDAATIERHIAQAKSAGIDGFFASWWGPNDYRDDNLRTVFSVAAQRGFVIAPYVEIVSDRGLLDGAGLTRWLEYFLRTYGSEPALMRVGGRPVIPIWQSTQVPLSTWRSVFADLRSRGFDAIYLALSFDTQDLEVFDGFHAYGTFDAATATYARVGREVRYWPLLADQPAARIWAASAEPGYDDRAIPGRVGTFLDRRNGATYRATLDGAAASDPDWILITSWNEWWENTHIEPSVNFGDQYLQITREFAARWKQQ
;
A
#
# COMPACT_ATOMS: atom_id res chain seq x y z
N MET A 1 -11.72 3.75 -30.60
CA MET A 1 -10.73 4.85 -30.43
C MET A 1 -9.66 4.66 -31.48
N SER A 2 -8.96 5.70 -31.91
CA SER A 2 -7.98 5.58 -33.00
C SER A 2 -6.65 6.26 -32.67
N ALA A 3 -5.56 5.73 -33.21
CA ALA A 3 -4.29 6.41 -33.37
C ALA A 3 -3.95 6.49 -34.86
N TYR A 4 -3.32 7.58 -35.28
CA TYR A 4 -3.03 7.90 -36.66
C TYR A 4 -1.51 8.02 -36.81
N LEU A 5 -0.94 7.32 -37.79
CA LEU A 5 0.50 7.29 -38.08
C LEU A 5 0.70 7.88 -39.48
N PRO A 6 1.10 9.15 -39.60
CA PRO A 6 1.12 9.84 -40.88
C PRO A 6 2.11 9.29 -41.89
N ASN A 7 3.17 8.61 -41.43
CA ASN A 7 4.25 8.11 -42.26
C ASN A 7 4.78 6.75 -41.80
N VAL A 8 4.43 5.70 -42.53
CA VAL A 8 4.95 4.34 -42.35
C VAL A 8 5.47 3.85 -43.70
N THR A 9 6.72 3.43 -43.79
CA THR A 9 7.38 2.89 -44.97
C THR A 9 7.73 1.41 -44.83
N LYS A 10 7.81 0.76 -45.99
CA LYS A 10 8.47 -0.53 -46.20
C LYS A 10 9.53 -0.36 -47.27
N THR A 11 10.81 -0.48 -46.92
CA THR A 11 11.96 -0.41 -47.83
C THR A 11 11.91 0.76 -48.83
N LEU A 12 11.43 1.93 -48.39
CA LEU A 12 11.24 3.08 -49.28
C LEU A 12 12.59 3.66 -49.71
N GLY A 13 12.88 3.65 -51.01
CA GLY A 13 14.19 3.97 -51.57
C GLY A 13 15.05 2.74 -51.90
N GLY A 14 14.49 1.52 -51.81
CA GLY A 14 15.16 0.27 -52.15
C GLY A 14 15.50 -0.61 -50.93
N PRO A 15 16.30 -1.69 -51.09
CA PRO A 15 16.57 -2.66 -50.02
C PRO A 15 17.21 -2.10 -48.74
N ASP A 16 17.96 -1.00 -48.85
CA ASP A 16 18.55 -0.27 -47.72
C ASP A 16 17.78 1.04 -47.40
N GLY A 17 16.54 1.13 -47.88
CA GLY A 17 15.65 2.29 -47.76
C GLY A 17 15.08 2.49 -46.36
N TRP A 18 14.11 3.39 -46.26
CA TRP A 18 13.41 3.67 -45.00
C TRP A 18 12.49 2.55 -44.59
N ASP A 19 12.63 2.16 -43.33
CA ASP A 19 11.90 1.10 -42.66
C ASP A 19 11.28 1.63 -41.36
N THR A 20 10.01 1.29 -41.12
CA THR A 20 9.26 1.88 -40.01
C THR A 20 8.51 0.90 -39.12
N PRO A 21 9.22 0.12 -38.28
CA PRO A 21 8.54 -0.62 -37.24
C PRO A 21 7.84 0.35 -36.30
N PHE A 22 6.59 0.03 -35.96
CA PHE A 22 5.82 0.83 -35.02
C PHE A 22 5.27 -0.03 -33.88
N TYR A 23 5.10 0.62 -32.74
CA TYR A 23 4.61 -0.01 -31.53
C TYR A 23 3.27 0.60 -31.15
N VAL A 24 2.29 -0.24 -30.82
CA VAL A 24 0.97 0.19 -30.33
C VAL A 24 0.76 -0.36 -28.93
N GLN A 25 0.80 0.51 -27.93
CA GLN A 25 0.56 0.16 -26.53
C GLN A 25 -0.92 0.30 -26.17
N ASN A 26 -1.47 -0.71 -25.50
CA ASN A 26 -2.74 -0.57 -24.81
C ASN A 26 -2.56 0.35 -23.59
N ALA A 27 -2.97 1.61 -23.75
CA ALA A 27 -2.90 2.60 -22.70
C ALA A 27 -4.09 2.49 -21.71
N GLY A 28 -5.15 1.73 -22.03
CA GLY A 28 -6.32 1.61 -21.17
C GLY A 28 -6.21 0.53 -20.10
N ALA A 29 -7.32 0.36 -19.39
CA ALA A 29 -7.47 -0.56 -18.27
C ALA A 29 -8.02 -1.94 -18.68
N VAL A 30 -8.52 -2.10 -19.89
CA VAL A 30 -9.12 -3.37 -20.33
C VAL A 30 -8.38 -3.92 -21.52
N GLN A 31 -8.39 -5.24 -21.64
CA GLN A 31 -7.87 -5.91 -22.82
C GLN A 31 -8.57 -5.37 -24.08
N THR A 32 -7.80 -5.12 -25.12
CA THR A 32 -8.31 -4.42 -26.32
C THR A 32 -7.92 -5.17 -27.58
N THR A 33 -8.77 -5.07 -28.59
CA THR A 33 -8.42 -5.48 -29.95
C THR A 33 -7.91 -4.26 -30.70
N VAL A 34 -6.81 -4.42 -31.42
CA VAL A 34 -6.20 -3.37 -32.26
C VAL A 34 -6.24 -3.81 -33.73
N GLU A 35 -6.59 -2.88 -34.62
CA GLU A 35 -6.61 -3.06 -36.07
C GLU A 35 -5.82 -1.93 -36.76
N SER A 36 -4.69 -2.26 -37.40
CA SER A 36 -3.84 -1.33 -38.17
C SER A 36 -4.23 -1.37 -39.65
N SER A 37 -4.89 -0.34 -40.18
CA SER A 37 -5.25 -0.24 -41.60
C SER A 37 -4.23 0.59 -42.37
N PHE A 38 -3.65 0.03 -43.43
CA PHE A 38 -2.62 0.65 -44.26
C PHE A 38 -3.22 1.24 -45.54
N TYR A 39 -2.98 2.52 -45.78
CA TYR A 39 -3.37 3.21 -47.01
C TYR A 39 -2.13 3.71 -47.72
N ARG A 40 -1.92 3.28 -48.96
CA ARG A 40 -0.77 3.69 -49.77
C ARG A 40 -0.79 5.20 -49.99
N PHE A 41 0.35 5.84 -49.82
CA PHE A 41 0.43 7.29 -49.82
C PHE A 41 0.25 7.90 -51.23
N SER A 42 0.74 7.23 -52.28
CA SER A 42 0.72 7.75 -53.65
C SER A 42 -0.67 7.88 -54.29
N ASP A 43 -1.60 6.95 -54.00
CA ASP A 43 -2.94 6.89 -54.59
C ASP A 43 -4.07 6.79 -53.53
N GLY A 44 -3.72 6.56 -52.26
CA GLY A 44 -4.65 6.37 -51.16
C GLY A 44 -5.36 5.02 -51.15
N ALA A 45 -4.86 4.02 -51.90
CA ALA A 45 -5.43 2.68 -51.93
C ALA A 45 -5.30 2.00 -50.56
N PHE A 46 -6.39 1.39 -50.08
CA PHE A 46 -6.34 0.48 -48.93
C PHE A 46 -5.59 -0.80 -49.33
N ILE A 47 -4.56 -1.16 -48.58
CA ILE A 47 -3.66 -2.28 -48.92
C ILE A 47 -3.93 -3.48 -48.02
N ALA A 48 -3.83 -3.28 -46.71
CA ALA A 48 -3.94 -4.34 -45.72
C ALA A 48 -4.54 -3.83 -44.41
N CYS A 49 -5.06 -4.75 -43.61
CA CYS A 49 -5.45 -4.48 -42.23
C CYS A 49 -4.92 -5.59 -41.32
N HIS A 50 -3.99 -5.25 -40.44
CA HIS A 50 -3.46 -6.19 -39.45
C HIS A 50 -4.33 -6.13 -38.19
N LYS A 51 -4.71 -7.29 -37.66
CA LYS A 51 -5.56 -7.39 -36.48
C LYS A 51 -4.84 -8.14 -35.38
N ARG A 52 -4.73 -7.50 -34.21
CA ARG A 52 -4.31 -8.13 -32.96
C ARG A 52 -5.46 -8.13 -31.98
N ALA A 53 -6.02 -9.32 -31.73
CA ALA A 53 -6.95 -9.50 -30.62
C ALA A 53 -6.20 -9.49 -29.29
N ASP A 54 -6.94 -9.22 -28.22
CA ASP A 54 -6.54 -9.60 -26.88
C ASP A 54 -5.26 -8.92 -26.35
N LEU A 55 -4.93 -7.70 -26.81
CA LEU A 55 -3.77 -6.94 -26.33
C LEU A 55 -3.96 -6.54 -24.85
N PRO A 56 -3.18 -7.08 -23.91
CA PRO A 56 -3.37 -6.82 -22.49
C PRO A 56 -3.12 -5.35 -22.13
N PRO A 57 -3.78 -4.84 -21.08
CA PRO A 57 -3.50 -3.51 -20.54
C PRO A 57 -2.00 -3.30 -20.25
N GLY A 58 -1.42 -2.20 -20.74
CA GLY A 58 0.00 -1.86 -20.59
C GLY A 58 0.96 -2.53 -21.59
N ALA A 59 0.53 -3.58 -22.30
CA ALA A 59 1.36 -4.25 -23.29
C ALA A 59 1.39 -3.51 -24.64
N SER A 60 2.49 -3.64 -25.39
CA SER A 60 2.61 -3.15 -26.77
C SER A 60 2.64 -4.28 -27.78
N LEU A 61 1.98 -4.06 -28.91
CA LEU A 61 2.18 -4.78 -30.16
C LEU A 61 3.33 -4.13 -30.94
N LEU A 62 4.23 -4.94 -31.51
CA LEU A 62 5.13 -4.52 -32.60
C LEU A 62 4.49 -4.93 -33.93
N ASP A 63 4.41 -3.98 -34.86
CA ASP A 63 3.99 -4.16 -36.25
C ASP A 63 5.17 -3.66 -37.12
N ASP A 64 5.74 -4.55 -37.93
CA ASP A 64 6.97 -4.28 -38.69
C ASP A 64 6.69 -4.50 -40.18
N PRO A 65 6.47 -3.41 -40.95
CA PRO A 65 6.13 -3.46 -42.37
C PRO A 65 7.09 -4.30 -43.22
N ASN A 66 8.35 -4.43 -42.80
CA ASN A 66 9.33 -5.21 -43.54
C ASN A 66 9.14 -6.72 -43.44
N LEU A 67 8.53 -7.19 -42.36
CA LEU A 67 8.20 -8.59 -42.17
C LEU A 67 6.87 -8.98 -42.82
N ASP A 68 6.10 -7.98 -43.25
CA ASP A 68 4.74 -8.17 -43.78
C ASP A 68 4.74 -8.51 -45.26
N VAL A 69 4.21 -9.68 -45.62
CA VAL A 69 4.24 -10.18 -47.00
C VAL A 69 3.18 -9.56 -47.91
N ASP A 70 2.16 -8.94 -47.34
CA ASP A 70 1.02 -8.32 -48.02
C ASP A 70 1.21 -6.83 -48.33
N LEU A 71 2.21 -6.19 -47.71
CA LEU A 71 2.62 -4.83 -48.03
C LEU A 71 3.62 -4.81 -49.20
N PRO A 72 3.42 -3.99 -50.25
CA PRO A 72 4.39 -3.83 -51.31
C PRO A 72 5.68 -3.17 -50.79
N ALA A 73 6.83 -3.66 -51.27
CA ALA A 73 8.13 -3.04 -51.02
C ALA A 73 8.23 -1.66 -51.69
N ASP A 74 9.23 -0.86 -51.30
CA ASP A 74 9.48 0.48 -51.83
C ASP A 74 8.23 1.37 -51.78
N THR A 75 7.53 1.33 -50.66
CA THR A 75 6.22 1.96 -50.53
C THR A 75 6.07 2.67 -49.19
N GLN A 76 5.37 3.81 -49.25
CA GLN A 76 4.98 4.64 -48.11
C GLN A 76 3.47 4.54 -47.89
N PHE A 77 3.05 4.58 -46.63
CA PHE A 77 1.69 4.41 -46.17
C PHE A 77 1.34 5.44 -45.10
N SER A 78 0.08 5.85 -45.07
CA SER A 78 -0.57 6.39 -43.87
C SER A 78 -1.31 5.27 -43.17
N VAL A 79 -1.16 5.13 -41.85
CA VAL A 79 -1.79 4.05 -41.08
C VAL A 79 -2.83 4.61 -40.12
N VAL A 80 -3.97 3.92 -40.03
CA VAL A 80 -5.02 4.19 -39.05
C VAL A 80 -5.14 2.97 -38.13
N VAL A 81 -4.75 3.14 -36.87
CA VAL A 81 -4.83 2.13 -35.82
C VAL A 81 -6.14 2.31 -35.08
N ARG A 82 -7.08 1.37 -35.21
CA ARG A 82 -8.34 1.34 -34.45
C ARG A 82 -8.19 0.43 -33.24
N SER A 83 -8.67 0.90 -32.09
CA SER A 83 -8.71 0.14 -30.84
C SER A 83 -10.14 0.03 -30.31
N TYR A 84 -10.51 -1.18 -29.88
CA TYR A 84 -11.84 -1.55 -29.41
C TYR A 84 -11.81 -1.92 -27.92
N GLY A 85 -12.29 -1.02 -27.07
CA GLY A 85 -12.37 -1.21 -25.62
C GLY A 85 -11.43 -0.32 -24.81
N ALA A 86 -10.25 0.01 -25.35
CA ALA A 86 -9.24 0.84 -24.68
C ALA A 86 -8.64 1.94 -25.56
N ARG A 87 -8.06 2.97 -24.93
CA ARG A 87 -7.17 3.92 -25.60
C ARG A 87 -5.85 3.24 -25.93
N VAL A 88 -5.21 3.69 -27.01
CA VAL A 88 -3.87 3.25 -27.40
C VAL A 88 -2.93 4.44 -27.51
N ALA A 89 -1.65 4.20 -27.28
CA ALA A 89 -0.57 5.11 -27.66
C ALA A 89 0.30 4.39 -28.70
N ALA A 90 0.89 5.14 -29.62
CA ALA A 90 1.76 4.54 -30.62
C ALA A 90 3.02 5.38 -30.81
N VAL A 91 4.09 4.72 -31.23
CA VAL A 91 5.35 5.35 -31.64
C VAL A 91 5.83 4.65 -32.90
N VAL A 92 6.35 5.42 -33.84
CA VAL A 92 6.92 4.91 -35.09
C VAL A 92 8.41 5.18 -35.05
N HIS A 93 9.20 4.13 -35.18
CA HIS A 93 10.63 4.28 -35.45
C HIS A 93 10.83 4.40 -36.94
N GLN A 94 11.73 5.24 -37.37
CA GLN A 94 12.10 5.43 -38.78
C GLN A 94 13.58 5.17 -38.89
N LEU A 95 13.95 4.11 -39.58
CA LEU A 95 15.33 3.64 -39.70
C LEU A 95 15.69 3.56 -41.17
N GLN A 96 16.91 3.97 -41.52
CA GLN A 96 17.45 3.81 -42.86
C GLN A 96 18.94 3.44 -42.76
N GLY A 97 19.43 2.68 -43.74
CA GLY A 97 20.86 2.42 -43.91
C GLY A 97 21.47 1.50 -42.84
N SER A 98 22.79 1.35 -42.88
CA SER A 98 23.50 0.43 -41.99
C SER A 98 24.88 0.95 -41.59
N GLY A 99 25.37 0.51 -40.41
CA GLY A 99 26.69 0.90 -39.91
C GLY A 99 26.82 2.42 -39.80
N ARG A 100 27.79 3.01 -40.52
CA ARG A 100 28.06 4.46 -40.48
C ARG A 100 27.07 5.30 -41.29
N THR A 101 26.22 4.69 -42.11
CA THR A 101 25.19 5.39 -42.88
C THR A 101 23.80 5.27 -42.26
N THR A 102 23.71 4.70 -41.06
CA THR A 102 22.42 4.58 -40.36
C THR A 102 21.86 5.96 -40.04
N GLN A 103 20.57 6.13 -40.33
CA GLN A 103 19.72 7.23 -39.88
C GLN A 103 18.61 6.69 -38.99
N ALA A 104 18.28 7.46 -37.96
CA ALA A 104 17.25 7.07 -37.03
C ALA A 104 16.41 8.26 -36.62
N ALA A 105 15.09 8.09 -36.61
CA ALA A 105 14.16 9.09 -36.15
C ALA A 105 12.94 8.42 -35.53
N SER A 106 12.15 9.17 -34.77
CA SER A 106 10.94 8.65 -34.15
C SER A 106 9.89 9.75 -33.99
N TYR A 107 8.63 9.37 -34.07
CA TYR A 107 7.50 10.28 -33.83
C TYR A 107 6.36 9.54 -33.14
N SER A 108 5.46 10.29 -32.49
CA SER A 108 4.34 9.71 -31.75
C SER A 108 3.08 9.64 -32.60
N GLY A 109 2.28 8.59 -32.41
CA GLY A 109 0.99 8.46 -33.07
C GLY A 109 -0.07 9.41 -32.50
N PHE A 110 -0.87 10.01 -33.37
CA PHE A 110 -1.87 11.00 -32.96
C PHE A 110 -3.17 10.32 -32.56
N THR A 111 -3.64 10.56 -31.33
CA THR A 111 -4.97 10.09 -30.88
C THR A 111 -6.04 11.18 -30.96
N VAL A 112 -5.60 12.44 -31.11
CA VAL A 112 -6.43 13.64 -31.24
C VAL A 112 -5.74 14.54 -32.26
N GLY A 113 -6.50 15.10 -33.19
CA GLY A 113 -6.01 16.12 -34.14
C GLY A 113 -6.41 17.52 -33.73
N ALA A 114 -5.80 18.53 -34.35
CA ALA A 114 -6.16 19.93 -34.15
C ALA A 114 -6.41 20.64 -35.49
N THR A 115 -7.24 21.68 -35.47
CA THR A 115 -7.47 22.55 -36.62
C THR A 115 -6.41 23.64 -36.75
N THR A 116 -5.54 23.78 -35.74
CA THR A 116 -4.34 24.62 -35.82
C THR A 116 -3.15 23.83 -35.28
N VAL A 117 -2.06 23.78 -36.03
CA VAL A 117 -0.84 23.06 -35.65
C VAL A 117 0.38 23.95 -35.90
N TYR A 118 1.31 23.96 -34.95
CA TYR A 118 2.47 24.83 -34.92
C TYR A 118 3.76 24.02 -35.13
N LEU A 119 4.58 24.45 -36.07
CA LEU A 119 5.89 23.87 -36.39
C LEU A 119 6.96 24.95 -36.16
N PRO A 120 7.63 24.97 -34.99
CA PRO A 120 8.51 26.07 -34.63
C PRO A 120 9.76 26.21 -35.52
N ASN A 121 10.21 25.14 -36.16
CA ASN A 121 11.43 25.12 -36.97
C ASN A 121 11.26 24.27 -38.24
N VAL A 122 11.00 24.94 -39.36
CA VAL A 122 11.03 24.34 -40.71
C VAL A 122 12.09 25.08 -41.51
N THR A 123 12.93 24.37 -42.24
CA THR A 123 14.03 25.00 -42.98
C THR A 123 13.95 24.74 -44.46
N ARG A 124 14.46 25.69 -45.25
CA ARG A 124 14.71 25.49 -46.67
C ARG A 124 16.18 25.72 -46.96
N ARG A 125 16.87 24.69 -47.45
CA ARG A 125 18.30 24.71 -47.83
C ARG A 125 19.18 25.43 -46.80
N PHE A 126 18.93 25.18 -45.51
CA PHE A 126 19.61 25.85 -44.40
C PHE A 126 20.47 24.85 -43.64
N TYR A 127 21.79 25.06 -43.64
CA TYR A 127 22.77 24.12 -43.08
C TYR A 127 22.65 22.67 -43.59
N GLY A 128 22.12 22.49 -44.81
CA GLY A 128 21.97 21.17 -45.44
C GLY A 128 20.82 20.32 -44.91
N TYR A 129 19.98 20.85 -44.00
CA TYR A 129 18.76 20.17 -43.56
C TYR A 129 17.63 20.37 -44.57
N ASP A 130 17.06 19.25 -44.99
CA ASP A 130 15.76 19.16 -45.63
C ASP A 130 14.72 18.75 -44.56
N VAL A 131 13.59 19.46 -44.50
CA VAL A 131 12.63 19.37 -43.38
C VAL A 131 11.19 19.26 -43.92
N PRO A 132 10.85 18.18 -44.62
CA PRO A 132 9.48 17.91 -45.00
C PRO A 132 8.59 17.71 -43.77
N PHE A 133 7.34 18.14 -43.88
CA PHE A 133 6.31 17.82 -42.90
C PHE A 133 5.12 17.13 -43.55
N ILE A 134 4.58 16.15 -42.84
CA ILE A 134 3.59 15.21 -43.32
C ILE A 134 2.32 15.42 -42.51
N VAL A 135 1.22 15.72 -43.19
CA VAL A 135 -0.07 16.07 -42.58
C VAL A 135 -1.07 14.96 -42.84
N GLN A 136 -1.64 14.36 -41.80
CA GLN A 136 -2.72 13.38 -41.91
C GLN A 136 -4.06 13.99 -41.48
N ASP A 137 -5.12 13.68 -42.21
CA ASP A 137 -6.49 14.03 -41.85
C ASP A 137 -7.07 13.00 -40.87
N LEU A 138 -7.46 13.44 -39.68
CA LEU A 138 -8.00 12.59 -38.62
C LEU A 138 -9.54 12.53 -38.63
N ALA A 139 -10.18 13.31 -39.52
CA ALA A 139 -11.62 13.40 -39.64
C ALA A 139 -12.20 12.39 -40.65
N THR A 140 -13.49 12.52 -40.92
CA THR A 140 -14.25 11.69 -41.88
C THR A 140 -14.63 12.44 -43.15
N ALA A 141 -14.28 13.72 -43.26
CA ALA A 141 -14.49 14.57 -44.42
C ALA A 141 -13.16 15.24 -44.82
N PRO A 142 -12.91 15.56 -46.10
CA PRO A 142 -11.64 16.12 -46.54
C PRO A 142 -11.23 17.39 -45.79
N ALA A 143 -9.96 17.44 -45.39
CA ALA A 143 -9.32 18.59 -44.77
C ALA A 143 -8.72 19.54 -45.81
N THR A 144 -9.08 20.82 -45.76
CA THR A 144 -8.38 21.89 -46.48
C THR A 144 -7.41 22.55 -45.53
N VAL A 145 -6.12 22.46 -45.82
CA VAL A 145 -5.03 22.90 -44.93
C VAL A 145 -4.32 24.09 -45.56
N THR A 146 -4.22 25.18 -44.82
CA THR A 146 -3.45 26.39 -45.16
C THR A 146 -2.18 26.41 -44.31
N ALA A 147 -1.01 26.35 -44.94
CA ALA A 147 0.28 26.48 -44.27
C ALA A 147 0.83 27.90 -44.46
N SER A 148 1.08 28.59 -43.34
CA SER A 148 1.67 29.93 -43.30
C SER A 148 3.09 29.84 -42.78
N PHE A 149 4.06 30.16 -43.63
CA PHE A 149 5.48 30.22 -43.34
C PHE A 149 5.86 31.66 -43.02
N ILE A 150 6.49 31.89 -41.87
CA ILE A 150 7.01 33.20 -41.44
C ILE A 150 8.49 33.02 -41.11
N SER A 151 9.38 33.74 -41.79
CA SER A 151 10.81 33.68 -41.49
C SER A 151 11.09 34.12 -40.05
N PHE A 152 12.19 33.64 -39.45
CA PHE A 152 12.50 33.96 -38.04
C PHE A 152 12.69 35.45 -37.77
N ASP A 153 13.18 36.21 -38.76
CA ASP A 153 13.29 37.66 -38.69
C ASP A 153 11.97 38.41 -39.00
N GLY A 154 10.92 37.67 -39.39
CA GLY A 154 9.61 38.17 -39.76
C GLY A 154 9.56 38.90 -41.11
N SER A 155 10.64 38.89 -41.90
CA SER A 155 10.74 39.65 -43.15
C SER A 155 10.05 38.97 -44.34
N SER A 156 9.88 37.65 -44.30
CA SER A 156 9.30 36.83 -45.36
C SER A 156 8.08 36.08 -44.85
N VAL A 157 6.96 36.22 -45.58
CA VAL A 157 5.72 35.48 -45.32
C VAL A 157 5.27 34.80 -46.60
N PHE A 158 5.07 33.48 -46.54
CA PHE A 158 4.59 32.66 -47.66
C PHE A 158 3.42 31.80 -47.21
N ILE A 159 2.37 31.72 -48.02
CA ILE A 159 1.16 30.95 -47.71
C ILE A 159 0.86 30.01 -48.86
N THR A 160 0.62 28.74 -48.54
CA THR A 160 0.15 27.72 -49.49
C THR A 160 -1.02 26.94 -48.92
N GLN A 161 -1.82 26.33 -49.80
CA GLN A 161 -2.99 25.55 -49.42
C GLN A 161 -3.04 24.23 -50.18
N PHE A 162 -3.40 23.15 -49.50
CA PHE A 162 -3.58 21.82 -50.08
C PHE A 162 -4.76 21.11 -49.41
N THR A 163 -5.19 19.98 -49.99
CA THR A 163 -6.29 19.17 -49.46
C THR A 163 -5.79 17.78 -49.09
N VAL A 164 -6.22 17.30 -47.93
CA VAL A 164 -5.93 15.94 -47.43
C VAL A 164 -7.25 15.19 -47.32
N GLN A 165 -7.28 13.93 -47.78
CA GLN A 165 -8.48 13.10 -47.70
C GLN A 165 -8.54 12.36 -46.36
N PRO A 166 -9.73 11.97 -45.87
CA PRO A 166 -9.92 11.30 -44.58
C PRO A 166 -8.99 10.10 -44.36
N GLY A 167 -8.25 10.09 -43.26
CA GLY A 167 -7.31 9.04 -42.90
C GLY A 167 -6.03 8.96 -43.75
N ARG A 168 -5.91 9.79 -44.80
CA ARG A 168 -4.74 9.86 -45.68
C ARG A 168 -3.81 10.98 -45.25
N SER A 169 -2.56 10.90 -45.72
CA SER A 169 -1.56 11.94 -45.51
C SER A 169 -1.38 12.81 -46.76
N ALA A 170 -0.68 13.94 -46.62
CA ALA A 170 -0.06 14.74 -47.66
C ALA A 170 1.29 15.26 -47.17
N VAL A 171 2.25 15.51 -48.06
CA VAL A 171 3.57 16.04 -47.70
C VAL A 171 3.74 17.44 -48.24
N VAL A 172 4.37 18.31 -47.45
CA VAL A 172 4.94 19.57 -47.92
C VAL A 172 6.42 19.54 -47.64
N ASP A 173 7.18 19.63 -48.72
CA ASP A 173 8.63 19.68 -48.67
C ASP A 173 9.09 21.11 -48.99
N PRO A 174 9.68 21.83 -48.02
CA PRO A 174 10.13 23.21 -48.21
C PRO A 174 11.14 23.39 -49.34
N ASP A 175 11.97 22.39 -49.63
CA ASP A 175 13.04 22.47 -50.63
C ASP A 175 12.49 22.38 -52.07
N TYR A 176 11.29 21.81 -52.24
CA TYR A 176 10.55 21.74 -53.50
C TYR A 176 9.30 22.64 -53.55
N THR A 177 9.03 23.41 -52.50
CA THR A 177 7.88 24.34 -52.46
C THR A 177 8.24 25.68 -53.09
N ASP A 178 7.76 25.97 -54.30
CA ASP A 178 8.03 27.24 -54.98
C ASP A 178 7.58 28.46 -54.14
N GLY A 179 8.44 29.48 -54.07
CA GLY A 179 8.14 30.75 -53.39
C GLY A 179 8.81 30.94 -52.03
N LEU A 180 9.37 29.88 -51.42
CA LEU A 180 10.21 30.00 -50.22
C LEU A 180 11.65 30.43 -50.59
N GLN A 181 12.29 31.17 -49.68
CA GLN A 181 13.68 31.62 -49.82
C GLN A 181 14.67 30.57 -49.32
N ASP A 182 15.71 30.31 -50.10
CA ASP A 182 16.83 29.43 -49.73
C ASP A 182 17.62 29.98 -48.54
N GLY A 183 18.23 29.11 -47.75
CA GLY A 183 19.04 29.50 -46.59
C GLY A 183 18.22 30.16 -45.48
N THR A 184 16.94 29.82 -45.36
CA THR A 184 16.01 30.48 -44.43
C THR A 184 15.34 29.47 -43.50
N GLN A 185 15.16 29.89 -42.24
CA GLN A 185 14.35 29.18 -41.25
C GLN A 185 12.97 29.85 -41.11
N TYR A 186 11.94 29.02 -41.04
CA TYR A 186 10.55 29.43 -40.95
C TYR A 186 9.87 28.85 -39.71
N ALA A 187 9.07 29.68 -39.06
CA ALA A 187 7.99 29.23 -38.22
C ALA A 187 6.79 28.93 -39.12
N VAL A 188 6.19 27.74 -39.00
CA VAL A 188 5.02 27.36 -39.80
C VAL A 188 3.80 27.19 -38.92
N THR A 189 2.69 27.81 -39.32
CA THR A 189 1.37 27.58 -38.71
C THR A 189 0.45 26.98 -39.75
N LEU A 190 -0.09 25.80 -39.46
CA LEU A 190 -1.10 25.14 -40.28
C LEU A 190 -2.48 25.47 -39.71
N ARG A 191 -3.41 25.87 -40.56
CA ARG A 191 -4.84 26.03 -40.25
C ARG A 191 -5.65 25.11 -41.14
N SER A 192 -6.52 24.29 -40.55
CA SER A 192 -7.27 23.26 -41.26
C SER A 192 -8.76 23.36 -40.99
N THR A 193 -9.58 23.01 -41.99
CA THR A 193 -11.03 22.86 -41.84
C THR A 193 -11.43 21.63 -41.03
N GLN A 194 -10.50 20.69 -40.82
CA GLN A 194 -10.69 19.44 -40.07
C GLN A 194 -9.52 19.19 -39.11
N PRO A 195 -9.70 18.40 -38.04
CA PRO A 195 -8.60 17.95 -37.19
C PRO A 195 -7.50 17.23 -37.98
N ILE A 196 -6.26 17.71 -37.89
CA ILE A 196 -5.07 17.13 -38.52
C ILE A 196 -4.00 16.76 -37.48
N GLY A 197 -3.16 15.79 -37.84
CA GLY A 197 -1.91 15.46 -37.16
C GLY A 197 -0.74 15.73 -38.10
N VAL A 198 0.38 16.21 -37.58
CA VAL A 198 1.54 16.62 -38.40
C VAL A 198 2.81 16.04 -37.82
N VAL A 199 3.64 15.43 -38.66
CA VAL A 199 4.99 14.95 -38.31
C VAL A 199 5.99 15.73 -39.14
N ILE A 200 7.08 16.17 -38.53
CA ILE A 200 8.25 16.69 -39.23
C ILE A 200 9.27 15.56 -39.39
N ASN A 201 9.78 15.38 -40.59
CA ASN A 201 10.82 14.40 -40.91
C ASN A 201 12.05 15.12 -41.46
N ALA A 202 12.91 15.61 -40.57
CA ALA A 202 14.12 16.28 -41.00
C ALA A 202 15.23 15.28 -41.31
N HIS A 203 15.98 15.54 -42.37
CA HIS A 203 17.19 14.81 -42.69
C HIS A 203 18.28 15.75 -43.21
N ASN A 204 19.52 15.33 -43.08
CA ASN A 204 20.68 16.05 -43.60
C ASN A 204 21.63 15.00 -44.15
N GLU A 205 22.02 15.13 -45.42
CA GLU A 205 23.03 14.28 -46.04
C GLU A 205 24.37 15.00 -46.17
N SER A 206 24.37 16.33 -46.06
CA SER A 206 25.55 17.18 -46.28
C SER A 206 26.53 17.16 -45.11
N LEU A 207 26.03 17.01 -43.89
CA LEU A 207 26.84 16.88 -42.66
C LEU A 207 27.22 15.41 -42.37
N GLY A 208 26.68 14.47 -43.14
CA GLY A 208 26.60 13.04 -42.82
C GLY A 208 25.14 12.64 -42.63
N PRO A 209 24.78 11.36 -42.77
CA PRO A 209 23.38 10.92 -42.77
C PRO A 209 22.80 11.06 -41.36
N LEU A 210 22.09 12.18 -41.15
CA LEU A 210 21.39 12.53 -39.91
C LEU A 210 19.89 12.58 -40.18
N ALA A 211 19.08 12.17 -39.22
CA ALA A 211 17.65 12.33 -39.26
C ALA A 211 17.09 12.69 -37.88
N TYR A 212 15.95 13.36 -37.86
CA TYR A 212 15.13 13.45 -36.67
C TYR A 212 13.67 13.59 -37.07
N SER A 213 12.80 13.28 -36.13
CA SER A 213 11.38 13.56 -36.29
C SER A 213 10.81 14.07 -35.00
N HIS A 214 9.73 14.83 -35.12
CA HIS A 214 8.92 15.26 -34.01
C HIS A 214 7.53 15.61 -34.50
N ASP A 215 6.59 15.65 -33.59
CA ASP A 215 5.21 15.97 -33.89
C ASP A 215 5.01 17.48 -34.09
N GLY A 216 3.86 17.89 -34.63
CA GLY A 216 3.41 19.28 -34.63
C GLY A 216 2.65 19.62 -33.36
N LEU A 217 2.90 20.79 -32.77
CA LEU A 217 2.26 21.18 -31.52
C LEU A 217 0.82 21.66 -31.79
N THR A 218 -0.15 21.06 -31.09
CA THR A 218 -1.59 21.29 -31.32
C THR A 218 -2.19 22.46 -30.53
N ALA A 219 -1.45 22.97 -29.55
CA ALA A 219 -1.83 24.14 -28.74
C ALA A 219 -0.58 24.86 -28.22
N GLY A 220 -0.62 26.18 -28.12
CA GLY A 220 0.40 26.93 -27.38
C GLY A 220 0.08 27.02 -25.90
N ALA A 221 1.10 27.25 -25.06
CA ALA A 221 0.92 27.52 -23.65
C ALA A 221 1.87 28.62 -23.17
N ASN A 222 1.49 29.31 -22.10
CA ASN A 222 2.35 30.32 -21.47
C ASN A 222 3.56 29.70 -20.76
N ARG A 223 3.51 28.40 -20.49
CA ARG A 223 4.58 27.64 -19.85
C ARG A 223 4.70 26.28 -20.53
N LEU A 224 5.92 25.93 -20.93
CA LEU A 224 6.26 24.64 -21.52
C LEU A 224 7.31 23.92 -20.68
N TYR A 225 7.30 22.59 -20.76
CA TYR A 225 8.14 21.69 -19.98
C TYR A 225 8.92 20.76 -20.91
N ALA A 226 10.24 20.85 -20.87
CA ALA A 226 11.15 20.03 -21.65
C ALA A 226 12.01 19.19 -20.70
N PRO A 227 11.80 17.86 -20.61
CA PRO A 227 12.53 17.01 -19.66
C PRO A 227 14.04 16.94 -19.88
N TYR A 228 14.52 17.26 -21.08
CA TYR A 228 15.93 17.14 -21.41
C TYR A 228 16.45 18.23 -22.35
N ALA A 229 17.47 18.94 -21.92
CA ALA A 229 18.32 19.79 -22.75
C ALA A 229 19.77 19.60 -22.31
N VAL A 230 20.73 19.80 -23.21
CA VAL A 230 22.12 19.51 -22.90
C VAL A 230 23.07 20.54 -23.52
N LYS A 231 24.23 20.70 -22.90
CA LYS A 231 25.41 21.34 -23.48
C LYS A 231 26.67 20.61 -23.05
N GLY A 232 27.45 20.12 -24.02
CA GLY A 232 28.70 19.40 -23.73
C GLY A 232 28.46 18.08 -23.00
N GLY A 233 27.34 17.41 -23.28
CA GLY A 233 27.01 16.09 -22.73
C GLY A 233 27.77 14.94 -23.41
N PRO A 234 27.33 13.69 -23.24
CA PRO A 234 27.91 12.53 -23.91
C PRO A 234 28.07 12.77 -25.42
N GLY A 235 29.26 12.50 -25.97
CA GLY A 235 29.56 12.72 -27.39
C GLY A 235 29.61 14.20 -27.83
N GLY A 236 29.65 15.16 -26.89
CA GLY A 236 29.66 16.59 -27.20
C GLY A 236 28.27 17.18 -27.47
N MET A 237 27.20 16.47 -27.09
CA MET A 237 25.82 16.85 -27.41
C MET A 237 25.42 18.23 -26.90
N PHE A 238 24.61 18.93 -27.68
CA PHE A 238 24.04 20.24 -27.36
C PHE A 238 22.58 20.32 -27.85
N SER A 239 21.74 21.16 -27.23
CA SER A 239 20.32 21.30 -27.60
C SER A 239 19.96 22.73 -28.01
N PRO A 240 19.91 23.07 -29.30
CA PRO A 240 19.21 24.27 -29.74
C PRO A 240 17.73 24.19 -29.36
N ILE A 241 17.21 25.30 -28.85
CA ILE A 241 15.80 25.45 -28.46
C ILE A 241 15.19 26.46 -29.41
N VAL A 242 14.15 26.08 -30.15
CA VAL A 242 13.44 27.00 -31.04
C VAL A 242 12.05 27.26 -30.47
N VAL A 243 11.73 28.52 -30.21
CA VAL A 243 10.46 28.95 -29.65
C VAL A 243 9.69 29.79 -30.67
N GLN A 244 8.48 29.37 -30.99
CA GLN A 244 7.51 30.12 -31.78
C GLN A 244 6.57 30.90 -30.88
N ASN A 245 6.40 32.19 -31.16
CA ASN A 245 5.35 32.99 -30.53
C ASN A 245 4.03 32.77 -31.25
N VAL A 246 3.10 32.08 -30.61
CA VAL A 246 1.77 31.79 -31.19
C VAL A 246 0.67 32.73 -30.68
N SER A 247 1.07 33.76 -29.92
CA SER A 247 0.20 34.85 -29.51
C SER A 247 0.09 35.94 -30.60
N PRO A 248 -0.96 36.78 -30.58
CA PRO A 248 -1.18 37.80 -31.60
C PRO A 248 -0.24 39.02 -31.47
N THR A 249 0.56 39.09 -30.41
CA THR A 249 1.44 40.23 -30.11
C THR A 249 2.86 39.75 -29.85
N THR A 250 3.84 40.63 -30.03
CA THR A 250 5.23 40.34 -29.63
C THR A 250 5.32 39.95 -28.15
N THR A 251 6.14 38.94 -27.82
CA THR A 251 6.38 38.50 -26.42
C THR A 251 7.86 38.27 -26.16
N ASP A 252 8.26 38.49 -24.91
CA ASP A 252 9.54 37.98 -24.39
C ASP A 252 9.35 36.53 -23.91
N VAL A 253 10.39 35.71 -24.05
CA VAL A 253 10.42 34.32 -23.61
C VAL A 253 11.58 34.11 -22.65
N THR A 254 11.31 33.50 -21.50
CA THR A 254 12.32 33.10 -20.52
C THR A 254 12.55 31.58 -20.60
N LEU A 255 13.80 31.19 -20.79
CA LEU A 255 14.29 29.81 -20.75
C LEU A 255 14.98 29.58 -19.40
N THR A 256 14.49 28.66 -18.57
CA THR A 256 15.10 28.29 -17.28
C THR A 256 15.62 26.86 -17.33
N PHE A 257 16.94 26.72 -17.29
CA PHE A 257 17.66 25.44 -17.31
C PHE A 257 17.99 25.03 -15.87
N ALA A 258 17.31 23.99 -15.38
CA ALA A 258 17.58 23.39 -14.08
C ALA A 258 18.46 22.14 -14.26
N PRO A 259 19.66 22.08 -13.67
CA PRO A 259 20.53 20.91 -13.79
C PRO A 259 19.84 19.62 -13.33
N ILE A 260 20.04 18.53 -14.08
CA ILE A 260 19.57 17.19 -13.70
C ILE A 260 20.39 16.65 -12.52
N VAL A 261 21.67 17.02 -12.42
CA VAL A 261 22.57 16.59 -11.34
C VAL A 261 23.23 17.79 -10.68
N GLY A 262 22.64 18.29 -9.59
CA GLY A 262 23.21 19.31 -8.71
C GLY A 262 23.50 20.67 -9.36
N GLY A 263 23.61 21.72 -8.54
CA GLY A 263 23.92 23.07 -9.01
C GLY A 263 22.70 23.98 -9.19
N ALA A 264 22.97 25.25 -9.51
CA ALA A 264 21.96 26.29 -9.63
C ALA A 264 21.38 26.37 -11.06
N ALA A 265 20.10 26.69 -11.15
CA ALA A 265 19.46 26.95 -12.44
C ALA A 265 20.01 28.22 -13.11
N GLN A 266 20.09 28.21 -14.45
CA GLN A 266 20.42 29.39 -15.25
C GLN A 266 19.20 29.82 -16.07
N ALA A 267 18.97 31.13 -16.19
CA ALA A 267 17.86 31.68 -16.94
C ALA A 267 18.34 32.62 -18.07
N PHE A 268 17.69 32.54 -19.23
CA PHE A 268 18.00 33.33 -20.42
C PHE A 268 16.71 33.92 -21.01
N ALA A 269 16.79 35.13 -21.55
CA ALA A 269 15.65 35.82 -22.16
C ALA A 269 15.81 35.95 -23.68
N LEU A 270 14.87 35.42 -24.44
CA LEU A 270 14.68 35.72 -25.86
C LEU A 270 13.73 36.90 -25.96
N ALA A 271 14.29 38.10 -26.16
CA ALA A 271 13.50 39.32 -26.22
C ALA A 271 12.73 39.44 -27.55
N SER A 272 11.55 40.06 -27.52
CA SER A 272 10.83 40.57 -28.68
C SER A 272 10.60 39.53 -29.80
N VAL A 273 10.14 38.32 -29.45
CA VAL A 273 9.73 37.32 -30.44
C VAL A 273 8.44 37.81 -31.11
N ALA A 274 8.50 38.16 -32.40
CA ALA A 274 7.37 38.71 -33.14
C ALA A 274 6.21 37.71 -33.25
N ALA A 275 4.98 38.22 -33.36
CA ALA A 275 3.79 37.37 -33.49
C ALA A 275 3.89 36.44 -34.71
N GLY A 276 3.68 35.13 -34.50
CA GLY A 276 3.78 34.10 -35.53
C GLY A 276 5.19 33.66 -35.90
N ALA A 277 6.23 34.42 -35.54
CA ALA A 277 7.62 34.11 -35.82
C ALA A 277 8.26 33.23 -34.73
N SER A 278 9.44 32.70 -35.02
CA SER A 278 10.25 31.89 -34.11
C SER A 278 11.59 32.55 -33.78
N ARG A 279 12.16 32.19 -32.63
CA ARG A 279 13.51 32.56 -32.23
C ARG A 279 14.25 31.36 -31.63
N ALA A 280 15.52 31.22 -31.99
CA ALA A 280 16.37 30.13 -31.50
C ALA A 280 17.27 30.58 -30.34
N PHE A 281 17.49 29.67 -29.40
CA PHE A 281 18.56 29.70 -28.41
C PHE A 281 19.51 28.54 -28.72
N ASP A 282 20.74 28.84 -29.12
CA ASP A 282 21.77 27.82 -29.34
C ASP A 282 22.78 27.86 -28.18
N PRO A 283 22.84 26.81 -27.32
CA PRO A 283 23.70 26.82 -26.14
C PRO A 283 25.21 26.82 -26.46
N ARG A 284 25.59 26.56 -27.72
CA ARG A 284 26.99 26.64 -28.17
C ARG A 284 27.52 28.06 -28.20
N PHE A 285 26.65 29.07 -28.32
CA PHE A 285 27.05 30.46 -28.52
C PHE A 285 26.58 31.37 -27.38
N THR A 286 27.26 32.49 -27.21
CA THR A 286 26.83 33.55 -26.30
C THR A 286 25.52 34.12 -26.83
N LEU A 287 24.50 34.21 -25.97
CA LEU A 287 23.14 34.61 -26.33
C LEU A 287 23.12 35.86 -27.22
N GLY A 288 22.48 35.75 -28.39
CA GLY A 288 22.35 36.83 -29.36
C GLY A 288 23.57 37.05 -30.26
N THR A 289 24.57 36.17 -30.21
CA THR A 289 25.79 36.25 -31.02
C THR A 289 26.15 34.90 -31.64
N THR A 290 27.16 34.88 -32.51
CA THR A 290 27.81 33.65 -33.01
C THR A 290 29.13 33.36 -32.30
N ILE A 291 29.42 34.04 -31.18
CA ILE A 291 30.66 33.87 -30.43
C ILE A 291 30.55 32.62 -29.55
N PRO A 292 31.47 31.64 -29.66
CA PRO A 292 31.43 30.42 -28.87
C PRO A 292 31.35 30.68 -27.37
N CYS A 293 30.47 29.94 -26.70
CA CYS A 293 30.18 30.11 -25.30
C CYS A 293 31.10 29.25 -24.42
N ALA A 294 32.19 29.85 -23.94
CA ALA A 294 33.28 29.14 -23.26
C ALA A 294 33.06 28.88 -21.76
N ALA A 295 32.40 29.77 -21.03
CA ALA A 295 32.21 29.66 -19.58
C ALA A 295 30.83 30.16 -19.15
N ALA A 296 30.25 29.55 -18.11
CA ALA A 296 28.92 29.90 -17.62
C ALA A 296 28.83 31.38 -17.21
N SER A 297 27.80 32.08 -17.70
CA SER A 297 27.52 33.48 -17.38
C SER A 297 26.03 33.79 -17.58
N ALA A 298 25.62 35.05 -17.43
CA ALA A 298 24.25 35.49 -17.72
C ALA A 298 23.85 35.34 -19.20
N THR A 299 24.80 35.23 -20.12
CA THR A 299 24.57 35.05 -21.56
C THR A 299 25.14 33.73 -22.09
N CYS A 300 25.64 32.88 -21.20
CA CYS A 300 26.31 31.65 -21.54
C CYS A 300 25.89 30.48 -20.65
N LEU A 301 25.25 29.46 -21.23
CA LEU A 301 24.91 28.23 -20.52
C LEU A 301 26.18 27.44 -20.17
N GLY A 302 26.28 26.94 -18.94
CA GLY A 302 27.36 26.03 -18.52
C GLY A 302 27.24 24.66 -19.18
N PRO A 303 28.31 23.83 -19.17
CA PRO A 303 28.21 22.44 -19.58
C PRO A 303 27.36 21.64 -18.58
N GLY A 304 26.51 20.75 -19.07
CA GLY A 304 25.65 19.89 -18.25
C GLY A 304 24.44 19.33 -18.98
N GLU A 305 23.74 18.43 -18.30
CA GLU A 305 22.40 17.96 -18.66
C GLU A 305 21.36 18.68 -17.79
N TYR A 306 20.29 19.16 -18.42
CA TYR A 306 19.32 20.06 -17.83
C TYR A 306 17.90 19.58 -18.13
N SER A 307 16.98 19.91 -17.23
CA SER A 307 15.58 20.08 -17.57
C SER A 307 15.31 21.54 -17.88
N LEU A 308 14.32 21.82 -18.74
CA LEU A 308 14.04 23.15 -19.24
C LEU A 308 12.58 23.52 -19.00
N THR A 309 12.36 24.66 -18.35
CA THR A 309 11.06 25.33 -18.31
C THR A 309 11.11 26.56 -19.21
N ILE A 310 10.16 26.69 -20.12
CA ILE A 310 10.05 27.82 -21.05
C ILE A 310 8.80 28.62 -20.65
N SER A 311 8.89 29.94 -20.48
CA SER A 311 7.76 30.74 -20.02
C SER A 311 7.67 32.09 -20.74
N ALA A 312 6.46 32.53 -21.04
CA ALA A 312 6.17 33.79 -21.72
C ALA A 312 4.84 34.40 -21.24
N ALA A 313 4.65 35.69 -21.51
CA ALA A 313 3.39 36.37 -21.20
C ALA A 313 2.25 35.95 -22.14
N GLY A 314 2.58 35.61 -23.40
CA GLY A 314 1.65 35.01 -24.36
C GLY A 314 1.91 33.50 -24.55
N PRO A 315 0.97 32.77 -25.19
CA PRO A 315 1.18 31.38 -25.54
C PRO A 315 2.34 31.21 -26.54
N ILE A 316 3.15 30.19 -26.30
CA ILE A 316 4.31 29.81 -27.10
C ILE A 316 4.26 28.31 -27.44
N ALA A 317 4.98 27.95 -28.51
CA ALA A 317 5.26 26.58 -28.91
C ALA A 317 6.80 26.41 -28.98
N ALA A 318 7.34 25.24 -28.63
CA ALA A 318 8.78 25.06 -28.68
C ALA A 318 9.20 23.63 -29.04
N VAL A 319 10.30 23.52 -29.78
CA VAL A 319 11.01 22.27 -30.08
C VAL A 319 12.42 22.33 -29.49
N VAL A 320 12.87 21.20 -28.97
CA VAL A 320 14.21 20.98 -28.43
C VAL A 320 14.96 20.05 -29.37
N LEU A 321 16.18 20.41 -29.76
CA LEU A 321 16.94 19.69 -30.80
C LEU A 321 18.27 19.10 -30.25
N PRO A 322 18.26 18.03 -29.44
CA PRO A 322 19.48 17.42 -28.92
C PRO A 322 20.34 16.79 -30.04
N ASN A 323 21.46 17.42 -30.37
CA ASN A 323 22.29 17.08 -31.52
C ASN A 323 23.78 16.94 -31.15
N THR A 324 24.51 16.15 -31.94
CA THR A 324 25.98 16.16 -32.07
C THR A 324 26.33 16.42 -33.54
N ASP A 325 27.62 16.35 -33.90
CA ASP A 325 28.03 16.38 -35.31
C ASP A 325 27.65 15.10 -36.08
N THR A 326 27.25 14.03 -35.38
CA THR A 326 26.98 12.70 -35.97
C THR A 326 25.61 12.15 -35.61
N THR A 327 24.78 12.91 -34.92
CA THR A 327 23.50 12.43 -34.41
C THR A 327 22.54 13.59 -34.26
N ALA A 328 21.27 13.39 -34.62
CA ALA A 328 20.25 14.42 -34.48
C ALA A 328 19.04 13.87 -33.71
N GLY A 329 18.35 14.76 -33.02
CA GLY A 329 17.15 14.42 -32.28
C GLY A 329 16.24 15.63 -32.15
N ALA A 330 14.95 15.38 -31.99
CA ALA A 330 13.98 16.43 -31.76
C ALA A 330 12.82 15.94 -30.91
N TYR A 331 12.26 16.83 -30.11
CA TYR A 331 10.98 16.61 -29.46
C TYR A 331 10.35 17.95 -29.07
N LEU A 332 9.03 17.99 -28.95
CA LEU A 332 8.29 19.17 -28.50
C LEU A 332 8.34 19.33 -26.98
N ALA A 333 8.47 20.57 -26.52
CA ALA A 333 8.25 20.88 -25.12
C ALA A 333 6.76 20.74 -24.77
N ALA A 334 6.45 20.01 -23.72
CA ALA A 334 5.09 19.70 -23.31
C ALA A 334 4.36 20.95 -22.80
N THR A 335 3.10 21.13 -23.21
CA THR A 335 2.22 22.24 -22.80
C THR A 335 1.59 22.04 -21.43
N GLU A 336 1.56 20.79 -20.96
CA GLU A 336 0.97 20.39 -19.69
C GLU A 336 1.71 19.19 -19.09
N LEU A 337 1.46 18.95 -17.80
CA LEU A 337 1.91 17.77 -17.08
C LEU A 337 0.71 16.84 -16.84
N SER A 338 0.93 15.54 -16.81
CA SER A 338 -0.11 14.52 -16.62
C SER A 338 0.23 13.57 -15.48
N GLY A 339 -0.78 12.99 -14.83
CA GLY A 339 -0.57 11.92 -13.85
C GLY A 339 -0.01 10.63 -14.46
N ARG A 340 0.03 10.52 -15.79
CA ARG A 340 0.53 9.34 -16.50
C ARG A 340 1.23 9.70 -17.81
N ALA A 341 2.36 9.05 -18.07
CA ALA A 341 3.07 9.03 -19.34
C ALA A 341 3.21 7.59 -19.87
N ILE A 342 3.17 7.44 -21.18
CA ILE A 342 3.19 6.15 -21.87
C ILE A 342 4.37 6.13 -22.83
N VAL A 343 5.22 5.11 -22.73
CA VAL A 343 6.39 4.90 -23.60
C VAL A 343 6.19 3.56 -24.29
N PRO A 344 5.66 3.52 -25.53
CA PRO A 344 5.28 2.27 -26.20
C PRO A 344 6.43 1.29 -26.40
N VAL A 345 7.67 1.78 -26.42
CA VAL A 345 8.87 0.95 -26.46
C VAL A 345 10.04 1.61 -25.71
N ALA A 346 10.71 0.82 -24.89
CA ALA A 346 11.98 1.10 -24.27
C ALA A 346 12.89 -0.11 -24.51
N MET A 347 14.15 0.13 -24.82
CA MET A 347 15.10 -0.92 -25.20
C MET A 347 16.16 -1.11 -24.13
N ARG A 348 16.65 -2.34 -24.01
CA ARG A 348 17.86 -2.65 -23.26
C ARG A 348 18.80 -3.49 -24.11
N ASN A 349 19.88 -2.87 -24.55
CA ASN A 349 20.99 -3.48 -25.27
C ASN A 349 20.51 -4.31 -26.48
N VAL A 350 19.53 -3.79 -27.23
CA VAL A 350 19.00 -4.45 -28.43
C VAL A 350 20.03 -4.35 -29.55
N GLY A 351 20.55 -5.50 -29.98
CA GLY A 351 21.67 -5.58 -30.92
C GLY A 351 23.04 -5.74 -30.24
N GLY A 352 23.06 -6.20 -28.99
CA GLY A 352 24.28 -6.46 -28.21
C GLY A 352 24.64 -5.33 -27.24
N THR A 353 25.79 -5.44 -26.58
CA THR A 353 26.23 -4.55 -25.48
C THR A 353 26.28 -3.07 -25.88
N ASN A 354 26.62 -2.79 -27.14
CA ASN A 354 26.65 -1.43 -27.71
C ASN A 354 25.38 -1.07 -28.49
N GLY A 355 24.36 -1.93 -28.44
CA GLY A 355 23.10 -1.76 -29.13
C GLY A 355 22.19 -0.70 -28.50
N TRP A 356 20.96 -0.66 -28.99
CA TRP A 356 19.95 0.33 -28.63
C TRP A 356 19.50 0.16 -27.18
N SER A 357 19.49 1.26 -26.44
CA SER A 357 18.92 1.34 -25.10
C SER A 357 18.24 2.68 -24.85
N SER A 358 17.22 2.68 -24.02
CA SER A 358 16.44 3.89 -23.71
C SER A 358 16.89 4.57 -22.42
N SER A 359 17.05 5.89 -22.48
CA SER A 359 17.04 6.78 -21.32
C SER A 359 15.73 7.56 -21.29
N MET A 360 14.95 7.40 -20.23
CA MET A 360 13.72 8.16 -20.02
C MET A 360 13.99 9.30 -19.05
N TYR A 361 13.61 10.53 -19.42
CA TYR A 361 13.74 11.70 -18.57
C TYR A 361 12.37 12.13 -18.07
N LEU A 362 12.17 12.12 -16.75
CA LEU A 362 10.89 12.36 -16.09
C LEU A 362 10.91 13.70 -15.37
N LEU A 363 10.11 14.66 -15.82
CA LEU A 363 10.02 16.01 -15.24
C LEU A 363 8.73 16.17 -14.44
N SER A 364 8.83 16.56 -13.18
CA SER A 364 7.70 16.96 -12.32
C SER A 364 7.90 18.38 -11.80
N ALA A 365 6.80 19.15 -11.66
CA ALA A 365 6.86 20.52 -11.15
C ALA A 365 6.97 20.61 -9.61
N VAL A 366 6.39 19.65 -8.86
CA VAL A 366 6.17 19.79 -7.41
C VAL A 366 6.91 18.76 -6.54
N GLY A 367 7.59 17.78 -7.14
CA GLY A 367 8.35 16.76 -6.42
C GLY A 367 7.41 15.72 -5.80
N THR A 368 7.48 14.49 -6.31
CA THR A 368 6.58 13.37 -5.95
C THR A 368 7.38 12.07 -6.04
N ALA A 369 6.70 10.95 -6.27
CA ALA A 369 7.33 9.76 -6.84
C ALA A 369 6.52 9.31 -8.06
N ALA A 370 7.09 8.40 -8.85
CA ALA A 370 6.44 7.77 -9.98
C ALA A 370 6.71 6.27 -9.99
N THR A 371 5.70 5.51 -10.41
CA THR A 371 5.77 4.06 -10.60
C THR A 371 5.87 3.74 -12.09
N LEU A 372 6.95 3.08 -12.49
CA LEU A 372 7.20 2.59 -13.84
C LEU A 372 6.86 1.09 -13.90
N ARG A 373 6.12 0.67 -14.92
CA ARG A 373 5.81 -0.75 -15.17
C ARG A 373 6.29 -1.13 -16.55
N TYR A 374 7.16 -2.13 -16.61
CA TYR A 374 7.80 -2.61 -17.84
C TYR A 374 7.13 -3.91 -18.29
N TYR A 375 6.45 -3.86 -19.43
CA TYR A 375 5.81 -5.01 -20.06
C TYR A 375 6.65 -5.44 -21.24
N ARG A 376 7.13 -6.69 -21.28
CA ARG A 376 7.93 -7.20 -22.38
C ARG A 376 7.10 -7.17 -23.67
N THR A 377 7.62 -6.59 -24.75
CA THR A 377 6.83 -6.46 -26.00
C THR A 377 6.64 -7.79 -26.71
N ALA A 378 7.50 -8.79 -26.45
CA ALA A 378 7.41 -10.10 -27.09
C ALA A 378 6.13 -10.87 -26.73
N ASP A 379 5.68 -10.76 -25.47
CA ASP A 379 4.57 -11.56 -24.92
C ASP A 379 3.58 -10.76 -24.05
N GLY A 380 3.84 -9.48 -23.79
CA GLY A 380 3.02 -8.61 -22.95
C GLY A 380 3.19 -8.84 -21.45
N THR A 381 4.17 -9.63 -21.02
CA THR A 381 4.38 -9.95 -19.60
C THR A 381 4.93 -8.77 -18.80
N LEU A 382 4.31 -8.46 -17.66
CA LEU A 382 4.85 -7.48 -16.72
C LEU A 382 6.15 -8.03 -16.11
N SER A 383 7.28 -7.45 -16.53
CA SER A 383 8.62 -7.89 -16.15
C SER A 383 9.16 -7.17 -14.91
N LEU A 384 8.83 -5.89 -14.74
CA LEU A 384 9.32 -5.08 -13.62
C LEU A 384 8.29 -4.01 -13.25
N VAL A 385 8.12 -3.81 -11.94
CA VAL A 385 7.51 -2.61 -11.36
C VAL A 385 8.60 -1.90 -10.57
N ASP A 386 8.93 -0.68 -10.96
CA ASP A 386 9.94 0.14 -10.32
C ASP A 386 9.32 1.45 -9.82
N ARG A 387 9.78 1.95 -8.68
CA ARG A 387 9.26 3.18 -8.07
C ARG A 387 10.42 4.13 -7.84
N VAL A 388 10.31 5.32 -8.40
CA VAL A 388 11.38 6.33 -8.39
C VAL A 388 10.90 7.63 -7.77
N ASP A 389 11.79 8.28 -7.03
CA ASP A 389 11.52 9.59 -6.44
C ASP A 389 11.82 10.72 -7.43
N LEU A 390 10.91 11.69 -7.51
CA LEU A 390 11.01 12.84 -8.40
C LEU A 390 11.29 14.12 -7.60
N VAL A 391 12.21 14.95 -8.09
CA VAL A 391 12.51 16.25 -7.52
C VAL A 391 11.70 17.33 -8.25
N GLY A 392 11.04 18.22 -7.50
CA GLY A 392 10.26 19.30 -8.10
C GLY A 392 11.14 20.27 -8.90
N GLY A 393 10.76 20.54 -10.14
CA GLY A 393 11.45 21.48 -11.03
C GLY A 393 12.74 20.94 -11.66
N SER A 394 13.08 19.67 -11.46
CA SER A 394 14.18 19.00 -12.17
C SER A 394 13.74 17.64 -12.72
N SER A 395 14.46 17.13 -13.72
CA SER A 395 14.17 15.81 -14.29
C SER A 395 14.97 14.70 -13.61
N LEU A 396 14.37 13.52 -13.51
CA LEU A 396 15.05 12.28 -13.18
C LEU A 396 15.38 11.52 -14.48
N LYS A 397 16.62 11.07 -14.63
CA LYS A 397 17.02 10.15 -15.71
C LYS A 397 16.88 8.69 -15.25
N VAL A 398 16.04 7.93 -15.94
CA VAL A 398 15.90 6.47 -15.81
C VAL A 398 16.55 5.81 -17.01
N ASP A 399 17.73 5.22 -16.81
CA ASP A 399 18.51 4.59 -17.88
C ASP A 399 18.31 3.07 -17.87
N SER A 400 17.64 2.54 -18.90
CA SER A 400 17.35 1.10 -19.03
C SER A 400 18.61 0.24 -19.04
N ARG A 401 19.78 0.76 -19.45
CA ARG A 401 21.06 0.03 -19.36
C ARG A 401 21.47 -0.26 -17.91
N LYS A 402 21.05 0.56 -16.96
CA LYS A 402 21.44 0.44 -15.54
C LYS A 402 20.48 -0.40 -14.71
N ILE A 403 19.32 -0.79 -15.24
CA ILE A 403 18.31 -1.58 -14.53
C ILE A 403 18.58 -3.08 -14.69
N ALA A 404 19.35 -3.66 -13.77
CA ALA A 404 19.79 -5.07 -13.84
C ALA A 404 18.66 -6.11 -13.91
N ALA A 405 17.44 -5.75 -13.48
CA ALA A 405 16.27 -6.63 -13.54
C ALA A 405 15.68 -6.78 -14.97
N LEU A 406 16.03 -5.89 -15.89
CA LEU A 406 15.63 -6.01 -17.30
C LEU A 406 16.64 -6.90 -18.04
N ALA A 407 16.14 -7.73 -18.95
CA ALA A 407 16.96 -8.60 -19.78
C ALA A 407 17.64 -7.80 -20.91
N ASP A 408 18.87 -8.18 -21.26
CA ASP A 408 19.54 -7.65 -22.44
C ASP A 408 18.91 -8.20 -23.74
N ASN A 409 19.06 -7.45 -24.83
CA ASN A 409 18.45 -7.71 -26.14
C ASN A 409 16.91 -7.74 -26.12
N GLU A 410 16.29 -7.04 -25.18
CA GLU A 410 14.84 -7.05 -24.99
C GLU A 410 14.22 -5.66 -25.15
N ARG A 411 12.92 -5.66 -25.48
CA ARG A 411 12.10 -4.46 -25.64
C ARG A 411 10.95 -4.48 -24.64
N TYR A 412 10.62 -3.32 -24.10
CA TYR A 412 9.61 -3.17 -23.06
C TYR A 412 8.67 -2.00 -23.37
N ALA A 413 7.37 -2.22 -23.32
CA ALA A 413 6.40 -1.15 -23.20
C ALA A 413 6.42 -0.63 -21.74
N VAL A 414 6.46 0.68 -21.53
CA VAL A 414 6.56 1.25 -20.18
C VAL A 414 5.37 2.16 -19.90
N THR A 415 4.68 1.93 -18.78
CA THR A 415 3.69 2.87 -18.25
C THR A 415 4.25 3.56 -17.02
N ILE A 416 4.21 4.88 -16.99
CA ILE A 416 4.77 5.72 -15.93
C ILE A 416 3.62 6.47 -15.26
N GLU A 417 3.41 6.25 -13.97
CA GLU A 417 2.31 6.84 -13.20
C GLU A 417 2.86 7.66 -12.04
N ALA A 418 2.49 8.93 -11.96
CA ALA A 418 2.82 9.78 -10.81
C ALA A 418 1.94 9.40 -9.60
N ASP A 419 2.50 9.41 -8.40
CA ASP A 419 1.74 9.09 -7.19
C ASP A 419 0.84 10.24 -6.71
N SER A 420 -0.21 9.90 -5.95
CA SER A 420 -0.98 10.83 -5.10
C SER A 420 -1.43 12.14 -5.77
N GLY A 421 -1.88 12.08 -7.03
CA GLY A 421 -2.33 13.27 -7.77
C GLY A 421 -1.19 14.14 -8.31
N GLY A 422 0.06 13.65 -8.29
CA GLY A 422 1.20 14.26 -8.96
C GLY A 422 1.02 14.32 -10.48
N ALA A 423 1.81 15.16 -11.13
CA ALA A 423 1.83 15.31 -12.57
C ALA A 423 3.28 15.39 -13.08
N LEU A 424 3.53 14.74 -14.21
CA LEU A 424 4.82 14.67 -14.87
C LEU A 424 4.68 14.73 -16.40
N THR A 425 5.80 14.97 -17.06
CA THR A 425 5.96 14.69 -18.49
C THR A 425 7.24 13.85 -18.67
N ALA A 426 7.32 13.10 -19.77
CA ALA A 426 8.44 12.22 -20.07
C ALA A 426 8.87 12.32 -21.53
N VAL A 427 10.17 12.20 -21.76
CA VAL A 427 10.74 11.95 -23.10
C VAL A 427 11.60 10.68 -23.01
N ALA A 428 11.50 9.82 -24.00
CA ALA A 428 12.36 8.65 -24.14
C ALA A 428 13.39 8.92 -25.23
N MET A 429 14.66 8.67 -24.91
CA MET A 429 15.78 8.76 -25.83
C MET A 429 16.35 7.38 -26.04
N GLU A 430 16.12 6.78 -27.21
CA GLU A 430 16.74 5.52 -27.61
C GLU A 430 18.08 5.80 -28.27
N GLN A 431 19.15 5.23 -27.72
CA GLN A 431 20.51 5.47 -28.22
C GLN A 431 21.26 4.16 -28.43
N ALA A 432 22.00 4.03 -29.55
CA ALA A 432 23.03 3.02 -29.72
C ALA A 432 24.43 3.62 -29.52
N LEU A 433 25.40 2.82 -29.07
CA LEU A 433 26.80 3.25 -28.88
C LEU A 433 27.66 3.08 -30.15
N THR A 434 27.09 2.48 -31.18
CA THR A 434 27.71 2.25 -32.49
C THR A 434 26.70 2.55 -33.58
N GLY A 435 27.14 3.14 -34.69
CA GLY A 435 26.28 3.53 -35.81
C GLY A 435 26.69 4.87 -36.40
N GLY A 436 25.97 5.34 -37.42
CA GLY A 436 25.97 6.72 -37.89
C GLY A 436 25.16 7.58 -36.92
N ASP A 437 23.98 7.97 -37.34
CA ASP A 437 22.98 8.62 -36.51
C ASP A 437 22.24 7.59 -35.64
N ALA A 438 22.59 7.59 -34.36
CA ALA A 438 22.29 6.53 -33.40
C ALA A 438 21.38 7.03 -32.26
N LEU A 439 20.46 7.95 -32.56
CA LEU A 439 19.49 8.50 -31.60
C LEU A 439 18.09 8.48 -32.21
N MET A 440 17.14 8.02 -31.42
CA MET A 440 15.74 8.34 -31.60
C MET A 440 15.25 9.05 -30.35
N VAL A 441 14.34 9.99 -30.53
CA VAL A 441 13.68 10.68 -29.43
C VAL A 441 12.19 10.54 -29.65
N SER A 442 11.51 9.94 -28.68
CA SER A 442 10.06 9.86 -28.67
C SER A 442 9.51 10.68 -27.51
N GLU A 443 8.51 11.49 -27.83
CA GLU A 443 7.69 12.14 -26.82
C GLU A 443 6.93 11.02 -26.08
N GLY A 444 7.07 10.94 -24.75
CA GLY A 444 6.25 10.00 -24.00
C GLY A 444 4.80 10.42 -24.20
N ALA A 445 3.98 9.60 -24.85
CA ALA A 445 2.60 9.96 -25.16
C ALA A 445 1.88 10.35 -23.85
N VAL A 446 1.66 11.66 -23.69
CA VAL A 446 1.02 12.23 -22.51
C VAL A 446 -0.45 11.89 -22.63
N ALA A 447 -0.88 10.83 -21.94
CA ALA A 447 -2.28 10.44 -21.90
C ALA A 447 -3.04 11.38 -20.95
N ALA A 448 -3.24 12.63 -21.37
CA ALA A 448 -3.85 13.70 -20.59
C ALA A 448 -5.28 13.42 -20.08
N THR A 449 -5.91 12.29 -20.47
CA THR A 449 -7.31 11.98 -20.13
C THR A 449 -7.61 10.52 -19.79
N LEU A 450 -6.69 9.78 -19.16
CA LEU A 450 -7.05 8.53 -18.49
C LEU A 450 -7.31 8.77 -17.00
N PRO A 451 -8.44 8.32 -16.43
CA PRO A 451 -8.66 8.43 -15.00
C PRO A 451 -7.53 7.70 -14.27
N SER A 452 -6.86 8.44 -13.39
CA SER A 452 -5.69 8.08 -12.58
C SER A 452 -5.94 6.99 -11.53
N ARG A 453 -7.03 6.21 -11.65
CA ARG A 453 -7.44 5.26 -10.62
C ARG A 453 -7.34 3.83 -11.15
N LEU A 454 -6.44 3.03 -10.55
CA LEU A 454 -6.48 1.57 -10.64
C LEU A 454 -7.88 1.10 -10.20
N VAL A 455 -8.52 0.24 -11.00
CA VAL A 455 -9.85 -0.29 -10.72
C VAL A 455 -9.78 -1.80 -10.49
N PRO A 456 -10.61 -2.36 -9.61
CA PRO A 456 -10.69 -3.80 -9.41
C PRO A 456 -10.99 -4.57 -10.71
N GLY A 457 -10.08 -5.47 -11.09
CA GLY A 457 -10.19 -6.35 -12.25
C GLY A 457 -10.54 -7.79 -11.90
N SER A 458 -10.16 -8.27 -10.71
CA SER A 458 -10.62 -9.55 -10.17
C SER A 458 -10.58 -9.57 -8.64
N ILE A 459 -11.35 -10.48 -8.03
CA ILE A 459 -11.36 -10.68 -6.58
C ILE A 459 -11.49 -12.18 -6.27
N ALA A 460 -10.76 -12.66 -5.27
CA ALA A 460 -10.81 -14.05 -4.83
C ALA A 460 -10.96 -14.12 -3.30
N VAL A 461 -11.92 -14.92 -2.82
CA VAL A 461 -12.21 -15.12 -1.38
C VAL A 461 -11.59 -16.42 -0.87
N ARG A 462 -10.95 -16.40 0.30
CA ARG A 462 -10.42 -17.59 0.99
C ARG A 462 -10.76 -17.56 2.49
N PRO A 463 -11.08 -18.71 3.13
CA PRO A 463 -11.29 -20.01 2.51
C PRO A 463 -12.56 -20.03 1.63
N ALA A 464 -12.68 -21.01 0.72
CA ALA A 464 -13.85 -21.13 -0.16
C ALA A 464 -15.10 -21.69 0.57
N THR A 465 -14.89 -22.35 1.70
CA THR A 465 -15.92 -22.93 2.57
C THR A 465 -15.50 -22.82 4.04
N ALA A 466 -16.44 -22.63 4.97
CA ALA A 466 -16.20 -22.69 6.42
C ALA A 466 -17.35 -23.36 7.20
N GLU A 467 -17.00 -24.16 8.20
CA GLU A 467 -17.94 -24.71 9.19
C GLU A 467 -17.66 -24.10 10.56
N ILE A 468 -18.69 -23.57 11.22
CA ILE A 468 -18.55 -22.71 12.39
C ILE A 468 -19.55 -23.13 13.47
N GLY A 469 -19.09 -23.19 14.72
CA GLY A 469 -19.98 -23.43 15.87
C GLY A 469 -20.96 -22.26 16.07
N THR A 470 -22.15 -22.50 16.63
CA THR A 470 -23.06 -21.42 17.06
C THR A 470 -22.33 -20.46 18.01
N GLY A 471 -22.35 -19.16 17.70
CA GLY A 471 -21.63 -18.14 18.46
C GLY A 471 -20.11 -18.13 18.29
N GLY A 472 -19.58 -18.87 17.31
CA GLY A 472 -18.19 -18.83 16.86
C GLY A 472 -17.96 -17.85 15.71
N SER A 473 -16.74 -17.81 15.19
CA SER A 473 -16.34 -16.92 14.10
C SER A 473 -15.32 -17.57 13.16
N ALA A 474 -15.24 -17.09 11.91
CA ALA A 474 -14.23 -17.50 10.94
C ALA A 474 -13.78 -16.31 10.08
N ARG A 475 -12.48 -16.20 9.81
CA ARG A 475 -11.95 -15.13 8.96
C ARG A 475 -11.92 -15.55 7.49
N PHE A 476 -12.45 -14.69 6.64
CA PHE A 476 -12.30 -14.69 5.21
C PHE A 476 -11.36 -13.55 4.80
N SER A 477 -10.51 -13.81 3.82
CA SER A 477 -9.71 -12.80 3.14
C SER A 477 -10.15 -12.69 1.69
N ALA A 478 -10.08 -11.48 1.14
CA ALA A 478 -10.31 -11.25 -0.27
C ALA A 478 -9.08 -10.57 -0.88
N THR A 479 -8.53 -11.19 -1.92
CA THR A 479 -7.45 -10.59 -2.71
C THR A 479 -8.07 -9.89 -3.89
N VAL A 480 -8.10 -8.56 -3.84
CA VAL A 480 -8.46 -7.72 -5.00
C VAL A 480 -7.23 -7.57 -5.87
N LYS A 481 -7.37 -7.82 -7.16
CA LYS A 481 -6.36 -7.47 -8.15
C LYS A 481 -6.93 -6.38 -9.03
N ASP A 482 -6.09 -5.44 -9.43
CA ASP A 482 -6.43 -4.43 -10.39
C ASP A 482 -6.69 -5.06 -11.77
N GLN A 483 -7.07 -4.21 -12.71
CA GLN A 483 -7.32 -4.59 -14.10
C GLN A 483 -6.11 -5.21 -14.83
N TYR A 484 -4.91 -5.11 -14.25
CA TYR A 484 -3.64 -5.65 -14.77
C TYR A 484 -3.24 -6.96 -14.07
N GLY A 485 -4.06 -7.47 -13.14
CA GLY A 485 -3.78 -8.71 -12.40
C GLY A 485 -2.81 -8.54 -11.22
N VAL A 486 -2.46 -7.30 -10.87
CA VAL A 486 -1.58 -6.96 -9.73
C VAL A 486 -2.45 -6.77 -8.48
N PRO A 487 -2.03 -7.23 -7.30
CA PRO A 487 -2.76 -6.97 -6.06
C PRO A 487 -3.03 -5.47 -5.87
N LEU A 488 -4.29 -5.11 -5.78
CA LEU A 488 -4.74 -3.75 -5.49
C LEU A 488 -4.99 -3.65 -3.99
N ASN A 489 -4.44 -2.62 -3.34
CA ASN A 489 -4.70 -2.36 -1.93
C ASN A 489 -6.07 -1.67 -1.75
N GLU A 490 -7.12 -2.35 -2.18
CA GLU A 490 -8.51 -1.92 -2.06
C GLU A 490 -9.21 -2.75 -0.99
N THR A 491 -9.96 -2.09 -0.11
CA THR A 491 -10.76 -2.76 0.92
C THR A 491 -12.02 -3.33 0.29
N PRO A 492 -12.19 -4.66 0.24
CA PRO A 492 -13.38 -5.27 -0.33
C PRO A 492 -14.60 -5.06 0.59
N ALA A 493 -15.74 -4.78 -0.01
CA ALA A 493 -17.03 -4.75 0.67
C ALA A 493 -17.56 -6.17 0.85
N TRP A 494 -17.83 -6.55 2.10
CA TRP A 494 -18.33 -7.87 2.47
C TRP A 494 -19.85 -7.88 2.69
N SER A 495 -20.49 -9.00 2.38
CA SER A 495 -21.92 -9.24 2.60
C SER A 495 -22.20 -10.72 2.81
N THR A 496 -23.35 -11.07 3.38
CA THR A 496 -23.83 -12.45 3.46
C THR A 496 -25.09 -12.65 2.60
N SER A 497 -25.41 -13.91 2.27
CA SER A 497 -26.72 -14.24 1.70
C SER A 497 -27.84 -14.01 2.71
N SER A 498 -29.06 -13.75 2.20
CA SER A 498 -30.23 -13.40 3.02
C SER A 498 -30.68 -14.49 4.00
N ASN A 499 -30.30 -15.75 3.76
CA ASN A 499 -30.58 -16.90 4.62
C ASN A 499 -29.39 -17.27 5.53
N SER A 500 -28.34 -16.44 5.58
CA SER A 500 -27.12 -16.78 6.31
C SER A 500 -27.38 -16.85 7.82
N PRO A 501 -26.90 -17.89 8.51
CA PRO A 501 -27.03 -18.05 9.97
C PRO A 501 -26.14 -17.11 10.79
N GLY A 502 -25.52 -16.11 10.15
CA GLY A 502 -24.59 -15.16 10.77
C GLY A 502 -24.35 -13.94 9.89
N ALA A 503 -23.47 -13.07 10.33
CA ALA A 503 -23.10 -11.83 9.65
C ALA A 503 -21.59 -11.81 9.37
N ILE A 504 -21.17 -11.07 8.35
CA ILE A 504 -19.75 -10.82 8.08
C ILE A 504 -19.42 -9.35 8.27
N GLY A 505 -18.35 -9.09 9.02
CA GLY A 505 -17.78 -7.76 9.20
C GLY A 505 -17.00 -7.28 7.97
N VAL A 506 -16.77 -5.97 7.91
CA VAL A 506 -15.96 -5.33 6.85
C VAL A 506 -14.50 -5.79 6.85
N ASP A 507 -14.02 -6.41 7.92
CA ASP A 507 -12.69 -7.01 8.05
C ASP A 507 -12.63 -8.45 7.50
N GLY A 508 -13.73 -8.94 6.92
CA GLY A 508 -13.85 -10.30 6.41
C GLY A 508 -14.09 -11.35 7.48
N VAL A 509 -14.36 -10.99 8.74
CA VAL A 509 -14.65 -11.97 9.79
C VAL A 509 -16.15 -12.25 9.85
N PHE A 510 -16.53 -13.50 9.62
CA PHE A 510 -17.89 -13.99 9.78
C PHE A 510 -18.15 -14.38 11.24
N HIS A 511 -19.22 -13.87 11.83
CA HIS A 511 -19.71 -14.21 13.16
C HIS A 511 -21.02 -15.02 13.05
N ALA A 512 -20.98 -16.25 13.56
CA ALA A 512 -22.12 -17.14 13.60
C ALA A 512 -23.14 -16.70 14.66
N GLY A 513 -24.42 -16.67 14.29
CA GLY A 513 -25.51 -16.45 15.22
C GLY A 513 -25.78 -17.66 16.13
N SER A 514 -26.89 -17.58 16.87
CA SER A 514 -27.37 -18.66 17.73
C SER A 514 -28.22 -19.71 17.00
N ALA A 515 -28.54 -19.47 15.73
CA ALA A 515 -29.33 -20.36 14.88
C ALA A 515 -28.40 -21.18 13.96
N GLU A 516 -28.71 -22.46 13.81
CA GLU A 516 -28.03 -23.33 12.86
C GLU A 516 -28.53 -23.07 11.43
N GLY A 517 -27.69 -23.31 10.44
CA GLY A 517 -28.07 -23.13 9.04
C GLY A 517 -26.87 -23.09 8.09
N SER A 518 -27.15 -22.85 6.81
CA SER A 518 -26.13 -22.67 5.78
C SER A 518 -26.40 -21.42 4.97
N GLY A 519 -25.33 -20.79 4.50
CA GLY A 519 -25.35 -19.56 3.71
C GLY A 519 -24.03 -19.34 3.00
N SER A 520 -23.77 -18.10 2.64
CA SER A 520 -22.57 -17.69 1.92
C SER A 520 -22.12 -16.30 2.34
N VAL A 521 -20.82 -16.08 2.19
CA VAL A 521 -20.13 -14.80 2.32
C VAL A 521 -19.77 -14.34 0.91
N ARG A 522 -19.89 -13.04 0.63
CA ARG A 522 -19.51 -12.42 -0.65
C ARG A 522 -18.63 -11.20 -0.41
N ALA A 523 -17.48 -11.15 -1.07
CA ALA A 523 -16.64 -9.97 -1.17
C ALA A 523 -16.86 -9.28 -2.52
N SER A 524 -16.81 -7.95 -2.55
CA SER A 524 -16.92 -7.13 -3.76
C SER A 524 -15.96 -5.95 -3.72
N ALA A 525 -15.41 -5.58 -4.87
CA ALA A 525 -14.59 -4.38 -5.05
C ALA A 525 -14.89 -3.81 -6.43
N GLY A 526 -15.30 -2.55 -6.52
CA GLY A 526 -15.82 -1.98 -7.77
C GLY A 526 -16.93 -2.85 -8.40
N ALA A 527 -16.70 -3.33 -9.64
CA ALA A 527 -17.65 -4.17 -10.37
C ALA A 527 -17.43 -5.68 -10.18
N VAL A 528 -16.36 -6.12 -9.50
CA VAL A 528 -16.02 -7.54 -9.34
C VAL A 528 -16.47 -8.07 -7.98
N SER A 529 -16.84 -9.36 -7.91
CA SER A 529 -17.23 -10.03 -6.67
C SER A 529 -16.92 -11.52 -6.67
N ALA A 530 -16.68 -12.11 -5.49
CA ALA A 530 -16.51 -13.54 -5.29
C ALA A 530 -17.16 -13.99 -3.97
N SER A 531 -17.50 -15.29 -3.85
CA SER A 531 -18.23 -15.83 -2.69
C SER A 531 -17.60 -17.11 -2.12
N ALA A 532 -17.87 -17.36 -0.84
CA ALA A 532 -17.51 -18.57 -0.10
C ALA A 532 -18.72 -19.11 0.67
N ALA A 533 -18.82 -20.43 0.85
CA ALA A 533 -19.94 -21.06 1.58
C ALA A 533 -19.67 -21.10 3.10
N VAL A 534 -20.73 -20.99 3.91
CA VAL A 534 -20.66 -21.06 5.38
C VAL A 534 -21.76 -21.94 5.95
N THR A 535 -21.42 -22.80 6.91
CA THR A 535 -22.36 -23.62 7.68
C THR A 535 -22.19 -23.34 9.18
N VAL A 536 -23.29 -23.10 9.90
CA VAL A 536 -23.32 -22.92 11.36
C VAL A 536 -24.07 -24.07 12.02
N ALA A 537 -23.45 -24.72 13.00
CA ALA A 537 -24.02 -25.84 13.77
C ALA A 537 -23.61 -25.77 15.26
N GLY A 538 -24.29 -26.49 16.17
CA GLY A 538 -23.86 -26.58 17.57
C GLY A 538 -22.41 -27.06 17.72
N LEU A 539 -21.69 -26.57 18.75
CA LEU A 539 -20.29 -26.95 18.94
C LEU A 539 -20.19 -28.37 19.51
N ALA A 540 -19.76 -29.30 18.67
CA ALA A 540 -19.41 -30.66 19.07
C ALA A 540 -18.01 -30.68 19.71
N PHE A 541 -17.93 -31.15 20.96
CA PHE A 541 -16.67 -31.24 21.70
C PHE A 541 -16.59 -32.47 22.61
N TYR A 542 -15.37 -32.82 23.00
CA TYR A 542 -15.06 -33.78 24.05
C TYR A 542 -14.39 -33.08 25.23
N ARG A 543 -14.87 -33.30 26.45
CA ARG A 543 -14.12 -33.00 27.67
C ARG A 543 -13.25 -34.21 27.99
N MET A 544 -11.94 -34.06 27.91
CA MET A 544 -10.98 -35.14 28.08
C MET A 544 -10.14 -34.90 29.31
N ARG A 545 -10.09 -35.88 30.21
CA ARG A 545 -9.21 -35.91 31.37
C ARG A 545 -7.92 -36.65 31.04
N PHE A 546 -6.81 -36.04 31.40
CA PHE A 546 -5.48 -36.63 31.31
C PHE A 546 -4.90 -36.72 32.72
N ASP A 547 -4.62 -37.94 33.16
CA ASP A 547 -3.91 -38.21 34.40
C ASP A 547 -2.47 -38.61 34.04
N PHE A 548 -1.55 -37.65 34.16
CA PHE A 548 -0.13 -37.85 33.93
C PHE A 548 0.57 -38.13 35.26
N SER A 549 1.34 -39.20 35.35
CA SER A 549 2.12 -39.54 36.53
C SER A 549 3.52 -39.96 36.16
N THR A 550 4.51 -39.65 36.99
CA THR A 550 5.89 -40.07 36.78
C THR A 550 6.55 -40.46 38.09
N SER A 551 7.31 -41.55 38.07
CA SER A 551 8.30 -41.86 39.10
C SER A 551 9.74 -41.46 38.71
N SER A 552 9.90 -40.81 37.55
CA SER A 552 11.17 -40.25 37.11
C SER A 552 11.54 -39.00 37.93
N ASP A 553 12.80 -38.58 37.87
CA ASP A 553 13.27 -37.32 38.45
C ASP A 553 12.70 -36.12 37.70
N TRP A 554 12.46 -36.25 36.40
CA TRP A 554 11.70 -35.28 35.61
C TRP A 554 10.99 -35.93 34.42
N SER A 555 9.87 -35.36 34.01
CA SER A 555 9.14 -35.72 32.80
C SER A 555 8.35 -34.55 32.24
N THR A 556 8.33 -34.43 30.92
CA THR A 556 7.50 -33.48 30.19
C THR A 556 6.47 -34.22 29.34
N MET A 557 5.27 -33.66 29.22
CA MET A 557 4.22 -34.15 28.32
C MET A 557 3.64 -33.01 27.51
N ASP A 558 3.62 -33.16 26.18
CA ASP A 558 2.98 -32.24 25.24
C ASP A 558 1.74 -32.89 24.61
N VAL A 559 0.67 -32.11 24.42
CA VAL A 559 -0.47 -32.49 23.56
C VAL A 559 -0.36 -31.70 22.26
N LEU A 560 -0.36 -32.35 21.09
CA LEU A 560 -0.02 -31.72 19.79
C LEU A 560 -0.92 -32.20 18.63
N PRO A 561 -1.30 -31.35 17.65
CA PRO A 561 -1.20 -29.89 17.68
C PRO A 561 -2.34 -29.31 18.53
N ILE A 562 -1.99 -28.47 19.50
CA ILE A 562 -2.94 -27.95 20.48
C ILE A 562 -3.53 -26.57 20.11
N GLY A 563 -3.20 -26.05 18.93
CA GLY A 563 -3.99 -24.98 18.31
C GLY A 563 -5.48 -25.32 18.21
N ASP A 564 -5.83 -26.60 18.29
CA ASP A 564 -7.18 -27.13 18.21
C ASP A 564 -7.91 -27.33 19.56
N ALA A 565 -7.23 -27.16 20.71
CA ALA A 565 -7.90 -27.24 22.00
C ALA A 565 -8.71 -25.96 22.26
N LEU A 566 -9.95 -26.12 22.71
CA LEU A 566 -10.88 -25.03 22.98
C LEU A 566 -10.53 -24.32 24.29
N SER A 567 -10.31 -25.08 25.37
CA SER A 567 -9.89 -24.56 26.68
C SER A 567 -9.27 -25.70 27.51
N ARG A 568 -8.71 -25.38 28.68
CA ARG A 568 -8.05 -26.33 29.60
C ARG A 568 -8.27 -25.96 31.05
N ARG A 569 -8.23 -26.96 31.95
CA ARG A 569 -8.45 -26.82 33.39
C ARG A 569 -7.60 -27.84 34.15
N MET A 570 -6.65 -27.39 34.97
CA MET A 570 -5.91 -28.24 35.92
C MET A 570 -6.83 -28.65 37.08
N ILE A 571 -6.74 -29.91 37.49
CA ILE A 571 -7.52 -30.51 38.58
C ILE A 571 -6.61 -30.86 39.77
N VAL A 572 -5.44 -31.43 39.50
CA VAL A 572 -4.43 -31.81 40.53
C VAL A 572 -3.04 -31.46 40.02
N GLY A 573 -2.21 -30.85 40.87
CA GLY A 573 -0.82 -30.48 40.59
C GLY A 573 -0.53 -29.01 40.93
N PRO A 574 0.75 -28.61 41.11
CA PRO A 574 1.09 -27.20 41.26
C PRO A 574 0.98 -26.48 39.90
N SER A 575 0.53 -25.23 39.89
CA SER A 575 0.38 -24.44 38.65
C SER A 575 1.71 -24.28 37.88
N SER A 576 2.85 -24.30 38.58
CA SER A 576 4.19 -24.28 37.99
C SER A 576 4.49 -25.49 37.10
N SER A 577 3.70 -26.56 37.19
CA SER A 577 3.81 -27.73 36.32
C SER A 577 3.19 -27.53 34.94
N LEU A 578 2.54 -26.40 34.67
CA LEU A 578 1.96 -26.08 33.38
C LEU A 578 2.78 -25.00 32.67
N TRP A 579 3.37 -25.34 31.53
CA TRP A 579 3.95 -24.36 30.61
C TRP A 579 3.06 -24.19 29.39
N SER A 580 2.92 -22.94 28.96
CA SER A 580 2.15 -22.56 27.78
C SER A 580 3.03 -21.78 26.83
N GLY A 581 3.21 -22.30 25.63
CA GLY A 581 3.89 -21.57 24.58
C GLY A 581 2.99 -20.51 23.93
N PRO A 582 3.58 -19.52 23.25
CA PRO A 582 2.85 -18.47 22.55
C PRO A 582 1.96 -19.01 21.42
N ASN A 583 2.24 -20.19 20.85
CA ASN A 583 1.42 -20.79 19.78
C ASN A 583 0.37 -21.77 20.30
N GLY A 584 0.13 -21.76 21.62
CA GLY A 584 -0.81 -22.65 22.27
C GLY A 584 -0.21 -23.99 22.69
N GLU A 585 1.10 -24.21 22.55
CA GLU A 585 1.76 -25.42 23.04
C GLU A 585 1.43 -25.66 24.52
N LEU A 586 0.94 -26.85 24.85
CA LEU A 586 0.54 -27.23 26.19
C LEU A 586 1.55 -28.26 26.69
N ARG A 587 2.45 -27.82 27.56
CA ARG A 587 3.46 -28.68 28.16
C ARG A 587 3.19 -28.86 29.64
N PHE A 588 3.20 -30.09 30.09
CA PHE A 588 3.13 -30.45 31.50
C PHE A 588 4.50 -30.91 31.96
N ASN A 589 5.00 -30.32 33.03
CA ASN A 589 6.28 -30.65 33.64
C ASN A 589 6.03 -31.25 35.02
N ALA A 590 6.43 -32.51 35.19
CA ALA A 590 6.45 -33.18 36.49
C ALA A 590 7.90 -33.45 36.87
N SER A 591 8.33 -32.98 38.04
CA SER A 591 9.69 -33.18 38.54
C SER A 591 9.69 -33.46 40.03
N GLN A 592 10.64 -34.26 40.49
CA GLN A 592 10.86 -34.58 41.90
C GLN A 592 12.36 -34.79 42.17
N PRO A 593 12.82 -34.63 43.43
CA PRO A 593 14.20 -34.94 43.79
C PRO A 593 14.63 -36.35 43.34
N ILE A 594 15.91 -36.49 42.96
CA ILE A 594 16.44 -37.78 42.48
C ILE A 594 16.27 -38.92 43.50
N TYR A 595 16.35 -38.61 44.79
CA TYR A 595 16.12 -39.57 45.88
C TYR A 595 14.69 -40.14 45.87
N ASP A 596 13.70 -39.29 45.64
CA ASP A 596 12.29 -39.69 45.57
C ASP A 596 12.05 -40.58 44.34
N SER A 597 12.73 -40.29 43.22
CA SER A 597 12.70 -41.16 42.04
C SER A 597 13.30 -42.55 42.31
N ILE A 598 14.44 -42.62 42.99
CA ILE A 598 15.11 -43.89 43.35
C ILE A 598 14.23 -44.74 44.29
N THR A 599 13.50 -44.11 45.20
CA THR A 599 12.58 -44.80 46.13
C THR A 599 11.23 -45.15 45.50
N GLY A 600 11.01 -44.81 44.22
CA GLY A 600 9.80 -45.14 43.47
C GLY A 600 8.60 -44.24 43.79
N HIS A 601 8.82 -43.11 44.45
CA HIS A 601 7.79 -42.10 44.68
C HIS A 601 7.25 -41.60 43.33
N LYS A 602 5.94 -41.30 43.28
CA LYS A 602 5.25 -40.85 42.08
C LYS A 602 4.63 -39.49 42.31
N VAL A 603 4.91 -38.56 41.41
CA VAL A 603 4.20 -37.29 41.29
C VAL A 603 3.19 -37.37 40.15
N GLY A 604 2.03 -36.74 40.31
CA GLY A 604 0.93 -36.80 39.37
C GLY A 604 0.32 -35.42 39.10
N ILE A 605 -0.12 -35.22 37.86
CA ILE A 605 -0.83 -34.05 37.37
C ILE A 605 -2.10 -34.54 36.69
N THR A 606 -3.24 -33.96 37.05
CA THR A 606 -4.53 -34.23 36.39
C THR A 606 -5.06 -32.94 35.79
N PHE A 607 -5.51 -32.99 34.54
CA PHE A 607 -6.15 -31.85 33.89
C PHE A 607 -7.25 -32.31 32.93
N ASP A 608 -8.22 -31.43 32.72
CA ASP A 608 -9.27 -31.56 31.72
C ASP A 608 -8.99 -30.61 30.54
N VAL A 609 -9.25 -31.06 29.33
CA VAL A 609 -9.17 -30.27 28.09
C VAL A 609 -10.47 -30.40 27.34
N ALA A 610 -11.00 -29.27 26.87
CA ALA A 610 -12.13 -29.26 25.94
C ALA A 610 -11.56 -29.28 24.52
N ILE A 611 -11.88 -30.32 23.75
CA ILE A 611 -11.34 -30.55 22.40
C ILE A 611 -12.51 -30.55 21.42
N ALA A 612 -12.42 -29.76 20.35
CA ALA A 612 -13.41 -29.82 19.28
C ALA A 612 -13.44 -31.23 18.67
N ALA A 613 -14.64 -31.79 18.44
CA ALA A 613 -14.78 -33.20 18.03
C ALA A 613 -13.99 -33.52 16.76
N ALA A 614 -13.98 -32.61 15.79
CA ALA A 614 -13.24 -32.74 14.53
C ALA A 614 -11.70 -32.71 14.68
N ALA A 615 -11.18 -32.26 15.83
CA ALA A 615 -9.75 -32.20 16.08
C ALA A 615 -9.20 -33.47 16.74
N TRP A 616 -10.05 -34.32 17.32
CA TRP A 616 -9.65 -35.46 18.14
C TRP A 616 -8.64 -36.37 17.44
N ASP A 617 -8.94 -36.79 16.20
CA ASP A 617 -8.12 -37.75 15.46
C ASP A 617 -6.73 -37.20 15.07
N ARG A 618 -6.54 -35.88 15.13
CA ARG A 618 -5.28 -35.21 14.82
C ARG A 618 -4.35 -35.12 16.04
N LEU A 619 -4.88 -35.27 17.25
CA LEU A 619 -4.10 -35.08 18.48
C LEU A 619 -3.15 -36.25 18.77
N ARG A 620 -1.98 -35.90 19.28
CA ARG A 620 -0.89 -36.78 19.70
C ARG A 620 -0.43 -36.36 21.09
N ILE A 621 0.07 -37.31 21.86
CA ILE A 621 0.73 -37.04 23.15
C ILE A 621 2.22 -37.32 22.98
N SER A 622 3.06 -36.33 23.18
CA SER A 622 4.51 -36.48 23.23
C SER A 622 4.97 -36.50 24.67
N VAL A 623 5.84 -37.42 25.05
CA VAL A 623 6.42 -37.51 26.41
C VAL A 623 7.93 -37.60 26.31
N VAL A 624 8.62 -36.84 27.16
CA VAL A 624 10.06 -36.95 27.40
C VAL A 624 10.27 -37.13 28.90
N LYS A 625 11.28 -37.89 29.33
CA LYS A 625 11.64 -37.99 30.76
C LYS A 625 13.12 -38.29 30.99
N GLY A 626 13.53 -38.24 32.25
CA GLY A 626 14.84 -38.69 32.73
C GLY A 626 15.04 -40.20 32.67
N ALA A 627 16.26 -40.66 33.01
CA ALA A 627 16.69 -42.05 32.89
C ALA A 627 16.18 -42.97 34.02
N LEU A 628 15.52 -42.40 35.03
CA LEU A 628 15.01 -43.13 36.19
C LEU A 628 13.49 -43.30 36.08
N GLY A 629 12.96 -44.36 36.71
CA GLY A 629 11.51 -44.56 36.86
C GLY A 629 10.74 -44.73 35.54
N ALA A 630 9.44 -44.48 35.58
CA ALA A 630 8.56 -44.54 34.42
C ALA A 630 7.48 -43.45 34.49
N SER A 631 6.98 -43.04 33.32
CA SER A 631 5.85 -42.12 33.21
C SER A 631 4.63 -42.85 32.64
N SER A 632 3.44 -42.51 33.12
CA SER A 632 2.18 -43.11 32.70
C SER A 632 1.13 -42.03 32.48
N ILE A 633 0.37 -42.17 31.40
CA ILE A 633 -0.72 -41.27 31.03
C ILE A 633 -1.98 -42.10 30.93
N ARG A 634 -3.02 -41.71 31.66
CA ARG A 634 -4.38 -42.21 31.44
C ARG A 634 -5.20 -41.10 30.80
N VAL A 635 -5.83 -41.43 29.67
CA VAL A 635 -6.74 -40.55 28.95
C VAL A 635 -8.15 -41.07 29.17
N SER A 636 -9.02 -40.24 29.70
CA SER A 636 -10.43 -40.57 29.94
C SER A 636 -11.33 -39.49 29.34
N ARG A 637 -12.49 -39.87 28.83
CA ARG A 637 -13.54 -38.93 28.48
C ARG A 637 -14.36 -38.62 29.72
N MET A 638 -14.63 -37.35 29.97
CA MET A 638 -15.58 -36.93 30.99
C MET A 638 -16.98 -36.88 30.41
N ILE A 639 -17.89 -37.66 31.00
CA ILE A 639 -19.34 -37.58 30.76
C ILE A 639 -19.94 -37.15 32.09
N ASP A 640 -20.41 -35.91 32.16
CA ASP A 640 -20.74 -35.23 33.41
C ASP A 640 -19.58 -35.31 34.41
N ALA A 641 -19.78 -35.93 35.57
CA ALA A 641 -18.74 -36.12 36.59
C ALA A 641 -17.97 -37.45 36.46
N THR A 642 -18.31 -38.30 35.49
CA THR A 642 -17.74 -39.65 35.36
C THR A 642 -16.62 -39.70 34.33
N ALA A 643 -15.47 -40.24 34.72
CA ALA A 643 -14.33 -40.48 33.84
C ALA A 643 -14.44 -41.87 33.19
N VAL A 644 -14.68 -41.90 31.88
CA VAL A 644 -14.74 -43.12 31.07
C VAL A 644 -13.37 -43.34 30.41
N PRO A 645 -12.65 -44.45 30.69
CA PRO A 645 -11.32 -44.68 30.14
C PRO A 645 -11.33 -44.75 28.60
N VAL A 646 -10.36 -44.11 27.97
CA VAL A 646 -10.16 -44.11 26.50
C VAL A 646 -8.84 -44.78 26.14
N ALA A 647 -7.74 -44.38 26.78
CA ALA A 647 -6.42 -44.92 26.50
C ALA A 647 -5.51 -44.88 27.73
N ARG A 648 -4.48 -45.72 27.71
CA ARG A 648 -3.36 -45.66 28.64
C ARG A 648 -2.05 -45.79 27.87
N PHE A 649 -1.11 -44.92 28.17
CA PHE A 649 0.24 -44.95 27.61
C PHE A 649 1.26 -45.01 28.73
N ASP A 650 2.28 -45.84 28.57
CA ASP A 650 3.37 -45.97 29.52
C ASP A 650 4.71 -45.72 28.80
N HIS A 651 5.59 -44.96 29.45
CA HIS A 651 6.94 -44.65 29.00
C HIS A 651 7.96 -45.17 30.03
N PRO A 652 8.62 -46.31 29.76
CA PRO A 652 9.59 -46.95 30.65
C PRO A 652 10.94 -46.20 30.67
N GLY A 653 11.84 -46.60 31.58
CA GLY A 653 13.08 -45.96 32.04
C GLY A 653 14.09 -45.33 31.05
N ASP A 654 13.85 -45.29 29.75
CA ASP A 654 14.79 -44.74 28.77
C ASP A 654 14.62 -43.22 28.55
N VAL A 655 15.71 -42.51 28.24
CA VAL A 655 15.70 -41.07 27.90
C VAL A 655 15.44 -40.92 26.41
N GLU A 656 14.18 -40.97 26.02
CA GLU A 656 13.75 -40.77 24.62
C GLU A 656 12.44 -39.99 24.56
N THR A 657 12.15 -39.41 23.39
CA THR A 657 10.84 -38.81 23.13
C THR A 657 9.91 -39.88 22.58
N ARG A 658 8.79 -40.14 23.26
CA ARG A 658 7.73 -41.03 22.74
C ARG A 658 6.51 -40.25 22.34
N VAL A 659 6.01 -40.52 21.13
CA VAL A 659 4.77 -39.91 20.61
C VAL A 659 3.69 -40.98 20.48
N PHE A 660 2.56 -40.75 21.12
CA PHE A 660 1.41 -41.65 21.14
C PHE A 660 0.25 -41.05 20.35
N ALA A 661 -0.32 -41.84 19.43
CA ALA A 661 -1.58 -41.50 18.78
C ALA A 661 -2.76 -41.84 19.69
N LEU A 662 -3.75 -40.94 19.75
CA LEU A 662 -5.00 -41.22 20.43
C LEU A 662 -5.85 -42.19 19.58
N PRO A 663 -6.57 -43.14 20.20
CA PRO A 663 -7.48 -44.02 19.47
C PRO A 663 -8.66 -43.22 18.91
N ALA A 664 -9.14 -43.61 17.73
CA ALA A 664 -10.38 -43.03 17.18
C ALA A 664 -11.54 -43.29 18.16
N LEU A 665 -12.37 -42.26 18.38
CA LEU A 665 -13.60 -42.40 19.17
C LEU A 665 -14.75 -42.69 18.20
N ASP A 666 -15.46 -43.80 18.42
CA ASP A 666 -16.69 -44.10 17.68
C ASP A 666 -17.79 -43.09 18.08
N PRO A 667 -18.25 -42.21 17.16
CA PRO A 667 -19.27 -41.22 17.46
C PRO A 667 -20.63 -41.85 17.81
N ALA A 668 -20.90 -43.10 17.39
CA ALA A 668 -22.15 -43.79 17.70
C ALA A 668 -22.14 -44.40 19.12
N ALA A 669 -21.00 -44.94 19.55
CA ALA A 669 -20.84 -45.48 20.90
C ALA A 669 -20.57 -44.39 21.96
N ALA A 670 -19.99 -43.26 21.56
CA ALA A 670 -19.60 -42.16 22.44
C ALA A 670 -19.78 -40.79 21.75
N PRO A 671 -21.02 -40.32 21.54
CA PRO A 671 -21.29 -39.09 20.80
C PRO A 671 -20.66 -37.88 21.49
N PRO A 672 -20.10 -36.91 20.74
CA PRO A 672 -19.57 -35.68 21.31
C PRO A 672 -20.66 -34.89 22.03
N SER A 673 -20.24 -34.14 23.04
CA SER A 673 -21.13 -33.20 23.71
C SER A 673 -21.42 -32.05 22.74
N ASN A 674 -22.70 -31.75 22.53
CA ASN A 674 -23.13 -30.60 21.74
C ASN A 674 -23.68 -29.55 22.69
N THR A 675 -23.09 -28.36 22.70
CA THR A 675 -23.60 -27.26 23.52
C THR A 675 -23.68 -25.95 22.75
N ARG A 676 -24.59 -25.10 23.20
CA ARG A 676 -24.63 -23.69 22.78
C ARG A 676 -23.76 -22.89 23.73
N LEU A 677 -22.84 -22.11 23.18
CA LEU A 677 -22.04 -21.19 23.97
C LEU A 677 -22.91 -20.08 24.55
N THR A 678 -22.52 -19.57 25.72
CA THR A 678 -23.16 -18.41 26.33
C THR A 678 -23.01 -17.17 25.45
N ALA A 679 -24.00 -16.27 25.51
CA ALA A 679 -23.99 -15.01 24.76
C ALA A 679 -22.80 -14.13 25.19
N ARG A 680 -22.24 -13.40 24.22
CA ARG A 680 -21.11 -12.46 24.45
C ARG A 680 -21.56 -11.21 25.20
N GLN A 681 -20.60 -10.53 25.83
CA GLN A 681 -20.85 -9.16 26.29
C GLN A 681 -20.90 -8.20 25.09
N PRO A 682 -21.63 -7.08 25.17
CA PRO A 682 -21.52 -6.02 24.19
C PRO A 682 -20.07 -5.55 24.05
N LYS A 683 -19.64 -5.31 22.81
CA LYS A 683 -18.30 -4.79 22.53
C LYS A 683 -18.13 -3.41 23.14
N MET A 684 -17.09 -3.25 23.95
CA MET A 684 -16.72 -1.97 24.57
C MET A 684 -15.26 -1.65 24.31
N LEU A 685 -15.00 -0.41 23.92
CA LEU A 685 -13.66 0.15 23.83
C LEU A 685 -13.42 1.00 25.08
N LEU A 686 -12.43 0.61 25.86
CA LEU A 686 -12.10 1.18 27.15
C LEU A 686 -10.68 1.72 27.11
N ALA A 687 -10.31 2.60 28.06
CA ALA A 687 -8.92 3.01 28.23
C ALA A 687 -8.53 3.03 29.71
N HIS A 688 -7.26 2.73 30.00
CA HIS A 688 -6.68 3.01 31.32
C HIS A 688 -6.62 4.52 31.52
N TYR A 689 -7.10 4.99 32.67
CA TYR A 689 -7.17 6.40 33.03
C TYR A 689 -6.49 6.65 34.37
N TYR A 690 -5.63 7.67 34.42
CA TYR A 690 -4.80 7.98 35.56
C TYR A 690 -5.19 9.34 36.15
N PRO A 691 -6.02 9.35 37.21
CA PRO A 691 -6.48 10.58 37.86
C PRO A 691 -5.50 11.08 38.92
N TRP A 692 -4.20 11.13 38.60
CA TRP A 692 -3.13 11.38 39.58
C TRP A 692 -2.18 12.55 39.28
N TYR A 693 -2.47 13.38 38.27
CA TYR A 693 -1.60 14.48 37.88
C TYR A 693 -1.91 15.76 38.65
N HIS A 694 -0.86 16.40 39.15
CA HIS A 694 -0.90 17.73 39.76
C HIS A 694 -0.25 18.77 38.85
N LEU A 695 -0.61 20.04 39.01
CA LEU A 695 -0.06 21.11 38.15
C LEU A 695 1.47 21.24 38.22
N ASP A 696 2.08 20.95 39.37
CA ASP A 696 3.52 21.02 39.59
C ASP A 696 4.31 19.86 38.93
N MET A 697 3.64 18.74 38.61
CA MET A 697 4.24 17.63 37.86
C MET A 697 4.62 18.01 36.43
N TRP A 698 3.94 19.00 35.85
CA TRP A 698 4.21 19.49 34.50
C TRP A 698 5.37 20.48 34.42
N THR A 699 5.89 20.92 35.58
CA THR A 699 7.01 21.88 35.67
C THR A 699 8.23 21.23 36.35
N PRO A 700 9.10 20.56 35.60
CA PRO A 700 10.25 19.85 36.15
C PRO A 700 11.28 20.80 36.78
N PRO A 701 12.05 20.35 37.79
CA PRO A 701 12.06 18.99 38.34
C PRO A 701 10.94 18.78 39.38
N TYR A 702 10.06 17.82 39.14
CA TYR A 702 9.08 17.35 40.13
C TYR A 702 9.67 16.16 40.90
N ASN A 703 9.84 16.30 42.22
CA ASN A 703 10.47 15.29 43.08
C ASN A 703 11.81 14.73 42.54
N GLY A 704 12.66 15.61 41.98
CA GLY A 704 13.94 15.22 41.38
C GLY A 704 13.83 14.47 40.04
N SER A 705 12.63 14.29 39.49
CA SER A 705 12.40 13.62 38.22
C SER A 705 12.66 14.54 37.02
N PRO A 706 13.18 14.01 35.89
CA PRO A 706 13.35 14.75 34.66
C PRO A 706 12.00 15.13 34.02
N PRO A 707 11.99 16.05 33.03
CA PRO A 707 10.79 16.30 32.22
C PRO A 707 10.20 15.01 31.63
N MET A 708 8.87 14.91 31.67
CA MET A 708 8.14 13.96 30.84
C MET A 708 8.45 14.22 29.36
N LYS A 709 8.41 13.17 28.54
CA LYS A 709 8.78 13.25 27.11
C LYS A 709 7.79 14.02 26.26
N ASP A 710 6.56 14.15 26.74
CA ASP A 710 5.45 14.83 26.10
C ASP A 710 4.51 15.39 27.18
N GLN A 711 3.58 16.25 26.79
CA GLN A 711 2.63 16.90 27.69
C GLN A 711 1.28 17.15 26.99
N PRO A 712 0.17 17.27 27.74
CA PRO A 712 -1.13 17.58 27.17
C PRO A 712 -1.14 18.98 26.54
N LEU A 713 -2.04 19.20 25.59
CA LEU A 713 -2.25 20.53 24.99
C LEU A 713 -2.69 21.59 26.02
N SER A 714 -3.22 21.17 27.17
CA SER A 714 -3.55 22.03 28.30
C SER A 714 -3.17 21.32 29.58
N LEU A 715 -2.19 21.89 30.31
CA LEU A 715 -1.76 21.37 31.61
C LEU A 715 -2.93 21.35 32.58
N TYR A 716 -3.05 20.30 33.38
CA TYR A 716 -4.23 20.08 34.20
C TYR A 716 -3.93 19.49 35.58
N GLU A 717 -4.91 19.64 36.47
CA GLU A 717 -5.03 18.97 37.75
C GLU A 717 -6.07 17.86 37.60
N SER A 718 -5.75 16.61 37.96
CA SER A 718 -6.64 15.46 37.70
C SER A 718 -7.95 15.48 38.49
N GLY A 719 -8.01 16.24 39.59
CA GLY A 719 -9.23 16.43 40.38
C GLY A 719 -10.19 17.47 39.81
N ASP A 720 -9.79 18.24 38.79
CA ASP A 720 -10.64 19.28 38.19
C ASP A 720 -11.75 18.67 37.32
N ALA A 721 -13.00 19.04 37.63
CA ALA A 721 -14.17 18.52 36.94
C ALA A 721 -14.21 18.94 35.46
N ALA A 722 -13.72 20.14 35.11
CA ALA A 722 -13.70 20.61 33.72
C ALA A 722 -12.68 19.82 32.88
N THR A 723 -11.54 19.47 33.48
CA THR A 723 -10.54 18.58 32.90
C THR A 723 -11.12 17.18 32.63
N ILE A 724 -11.78 16.58 33.63
CA ILE A 724 -12.42 15.26 33.48
C ILE A 724 -13.50 15.31 32.40
N GLU A 725 -14.32 16.36 32.36
CA GLU A 725 -15.35 16.55 31.33
C GLU A 725 -14.74 16.59 29.92
N ARG A 726 -13.65 17.35 29.74
CA ARG A 726 -12.92 17.42 28.48
C ARG A 726 -12.41 16.04 28.06
N HIS A 727 -11.80 15.29 28.99
CA HIS A 727 -11.28 13.95 28.71
C HIS A 727 -12.39 12.99 28.27
N ILE A 728 -13.51 12.95 29.00
CA ILE A 728 -14.66 12.12 28.65
C ILE A 728 -15.25 12.53 27.30
N ALA A 729 -15.39 13.83 27.03
CA ALA A 729 -15.91 14.31 25.74
C ALA A 729 -15.00 13.88 24.57
N GLN A 730 -13.69 14.03 24.71
CA GLN A 730 -12.72 13.63 23.70
C GLN A 730 -12.70 12.10 23.52
N ALA A 731 -12.69 11.33 24.60
CA ALA A 731 -12.74 9.87 24.57
C ALA A 731 -14.00 9.37 23.84
N LYS A 732 -15.18 9.92 24.18
CA LYS A 732 -16.44 9.60 23.49
C LYS A 732 -16.39 9.96 22.01
N SER A 733 -15.78 11.09 21.66
CA SER A 733 -15.60 11.48 20.25
C SER A 733 -14.74 10.49 19.46
N ALA A 734 -13.86 9.76 20.15
CA ALA A 734 -13.03 8.70 19.57
C ALA A 734 -13.69 7.31 19.63
N GLY A 735 -14.92 7.21 20.15
CA GLY A 735 -15.65 5.95 20.30
C GLY A 735 -15.22 5.12 21.51
N ILE A 736 -14.55 5.70 22.50
CA ILE A 736 -14.29 5.05 23.80
C ILE A 736 -15.56 5.16 24.67
N ASP A 737 -15.96 4.06 25.29
CA ASP A 737 -17.19 3.94 26.09
C ASP A 737 -16.98 4.20 27.58
N GLY A 738 -15.74 4.00 28.06
CA GLY A 738 -15.45 4.03 29.48
C GLY A 738 -13.97 4.00 29.82
N PHE A 739 -13.69 4.17 31.11
CA PHE A 739 -12.33 4.10 31.65
C PHE A 739 -12.17 3.04 32.74
N PHE A 740 -10.99 2.40 32.74
CA PHE A 740 -10.45 1.72 33.90
C PHE A 740 -9.59 2.73 34.66
N ALA A 741 -10.17 3.33 35.71
CA ALA A 741 -9.55 4.44 36.43
C ALA A 741 -8.67 3.92 37.58
N SER A 742 -7.37 4.21 37.56
CA SER A 742 -6.41 3.81 38.60
C SER A 742 -6.88 4.27 39.99
N TRP A 743 -6.93 3.33 40.93
CA TRP A 743 -7.44 3.54 42.29
C TRP A 743 -6.52 2.90 43.33
N TRP A 744 -6.07 3.71 44.27
CA TRP A 744 -5.03 3.40 45.27
C TRP A 744 -5.59 3.21 46.69
N GLY A 745 -6.88 2.88 46.79
CA GLY A 745 -7.53 2.60 48.06
C GLY A 745 -8.17 3.82 48.74
N PRO A 746 -8.84 3.61 49.88
CA PRO A 746 -9.51 4.66 50.64
C PRO A 746 -8.54 5.68 51.26
N ASN A 747 -9.04 6.90 51.50
CA ASN A 747 -8.31 8.00 52.15
C ASN A 747 -7.06 8.46 51.38
N ASP A 748 -7.15 8.45 50.05
CA ASP A 748 -6.11 8.92 49.14
C ASP A 748 -6.72 9.97 48.19
N TYR A 749 -5.95 10.97 47.76
CA TYR A 749 -6.46 12.00 46.84
C TYR A 749 -6.98 11.40 45.52
N ARG A 750 -6.47 10.23 45.12
CA ARG A 750 -6.94 9.48 43.95
C ARG A 750 -8.34 8.88 44.17
N ASP A 751 -8.72 8.58 45.42
CA ASP A 751 -10.09 8.21 45.80
C ASP A 751 -11.03 9.42 45.68
N ASP A 752 -10.59 10.60 46.12
CA ASP A 752 -11.34 11.84 45.95
C ASP A 752 -11.52 12.21 44.48
N ASN A 753 -10.45 12.09 43.67
CA ASN A 753 -10.53 12.31 42.23
C ASN A 753 -11.45 11.29 41.55
N LEU A 754 -11.44 10.02 41.97
CA LEU A 754 -12.35 8.99 41.45
C LEU A 754 -13.82 9.35 41.69
N ARG A 755 -14.15 9.93 42.86
CA ARG A 755 -15.50 10.44 43.15
C ARG A 755 -15.94 11.52 42.15
N THR A 756 -15.04 12.44 41.80
CA THR A 756 -15.30 13.45 40.76
C THR A 756 -15.47 12.79 39.38
N VAL A 757 -14.64 11.80 39.05
CA VAL A 757 -14.74 11.04 37.79
C VAL A 757 -16.11 10.37 37.65
N PHE A 758 -16.61 9.68 38.68
CA PHE A 758 -17.95 9.08 38.66
C PHE A 758 -19.05 10.12 38.45
N SER A 759 -18.99 11.25 39.16
CA SER A 759 -19.98 12.33 39.06
C SER A 759 -20.08 12.91 37.64
N VAL A 760 -18.94 13.18 37.00
CA VAL A 760 -18.91 13.70 35.62
C VAL A 760 -19.33 12.61 34.62
N ALA A 761 -18.86 11.38 34.79
CA ALA A 761 -19.18 10.26 33.89
C ALA A 761 -20.68 9.94 33.86
N ALA A 762 -21.36 9.99 35.02
CA ALA A 762 -22.79 9.75 35.13
C ALA A 762 -23.62 10.74 34.29
N GLN A 763 -23.22 12.00 34.25
CA GLN A 763 -23.88 13.05 33.47
C GLN A 763 -23.67 12.90 31.96
N ARG A 764 -22.67 12.12 31.54
CA ARG A 764 -22.26 11.96 30.14
C ARG A 764 -22.54 10.59 29.58
N GLY A 765 -23.15 9.67 30.33
CA GLY A 765 -23.38 8.29 29.88
C GLY A 765 -22.07 7.60 29.47
N PHE A 766 -21.07 7.69 30.35
CA PHE A 766 -19.74 7.11 30.19
C PHE A 766 -19.50 6.18 31.39
N VAL A 767 -18.94 4.98 31.17
CA VAL A 767 -18.78 4.00 32.26
C VAL A 767 -17.39 4.02 32.87
N ILE A 768 -17.29 3.73 34.16
CA ILE A 768 -16.04 3.71 34.92
C ILE A 768 -15.95 2.38 35.67
N ALA A 769 -14.78 1.73 35.61
CA ALA A 769 -14.42 0.63 36.51
C ALA A 769 -13.18 1.03 37.33
N PRO A 770 -13.12 0.71 38.63
CA PRO A 770 -11.95 0.97 39.45
C PRO A 770 -10.82 0.00 39.09
N TYR A 771 -9.70 0.53 38.63
CA TYR A 771 -8.49 -0.25 38.42
C TYR A 771 -7.71 -0.35 39.72
N VAL A 772 -7.92 -1.43 40.47
CA VAL A 772 -7.42 -1.57 41.85
C VAL A 772 -5.92 -1.86 41.84
N GLU A 773 -5.14 -0.94 42.41
CA GLU A 773 -3.68 -1.00 42.50
C GLU A 773 -3.28 -1.67 43.83
N ILE A 774 -2.95 -2.97 43.81
CA ILE A 774 -2.66 -3.73 45.03
C ILE A 774 -1.18 -3.73 45.45
N VAL A 775 -0.31 -3.21 44.59
CA VAL A 775 1.13 -3.04 44.85
C VAL A 775 1.43 -1.56 44.87
N SER A 776 2.04 -1.10 45.95
CA SER A 776 2.35 0.32 46.16
C SER A 776 3.72 0.50 46.83
N ASP A 777 4.10 1.76 47.04
CA ASP A 777 5.19 2.16 47.94
C ASP A 777 4.98 1.66 49.39
N ARG A 778 3.74 1.33 49.76
CA ARG A 778 3.36 0.73 51.05
C ARG A 778 3.44 -0.80 51.07
N GLY A 779 3.89 -1.42 49.97
CA GLY A 779 3.98 -2.87 49.80
C GLY A 779 2.73 -3.51 49.18
N LEU A 780 2.73 -4.84 49.12
CA LEU A 780 1.63 -5.66 48.62
C LEU A 780 0.52 -5.79 49.68
N LEU A 781 -0.74 -5.63 49.29
CA LEU A 781 -1.88 -5.86 50.18
C LEU A 781 -2.02 -7.35 50.56
N ASP A 782 -2.21 -7.61 51.85
CA ASP A 782 -2.59 -8.93 52.36
C ASP A 782 -4.10 -9.18 52.20
N GLY A 783 -4.54 -10.41 52.49
CA GLY A 783 -5.96 -10.81 52.33
C GLY A 783 -6.94 -9.92 53.13
N ALA A 784 -6.55 -9.46 54.33
CA ALA A 784 -7.37 -8.57 55.14
C ALA A 784 -7.43 -7.15 54.54
N GLY A 785 -6.31 -6.64 54.04
CA GLY A 785 -6.21 -5.37 53.31
C GLY A 785 -7.10 -5.37 52.06
N LEU A 786 -6.98 -6.40 51.23
CA LEU A 786 -7.79 -6.60 50.02
C LEU A 786 -9.28 -6.59 50.35
N THR A 787 -9.68 -7.36 51.36
CA THR A 787 -11.07 -7.44 51.82
C THR A 787 -11.61 -6.06 52.23
N ARG A 788 -10.85 -5.31 53.04
CA ARG A 788 -11.25 -3.97 53.48
C ARG A 788 -11.37 -2.98 52.33
N TRP A 789 -10.42 -3.00 51.38
CA TRP A 789 -10.43 -2.09 50.24
C TRP A 789 -11.62 -2.36 49.32
N LEU A 790 -11.86 -3.63 48.98
CA LEU A 790 -12.98 -4.02 48.11
C LEU A 790 -14.33 -3.79 48.78
N GLU A 791 -14.47 -4.08 50.09
CA GLU A 791 -15.69 -3.74 50.82
C GLU A 791 -15.93 -2.24 50.84
N TYR A 792 -14.90 -1.42 51.13
CA TYR A 792 -15.01 0.03 51.09
C TYR A 792 -15.49 0.50 49.71
N PHE A 793 -14.86 0.03 48.63
CA PHE A 793 -15.25 0.43 47.28
C PHE A 793 -16.71 0.08 46.99
N LEU A 794 -17.11 -1.18 47.24
CA LEU A 794 -18.45 -1.66 46.94
C LEU A 794 -19.52 -0.97 47.80
N ARG A 795 -19.18 -0.60 49.04
CA ARG A 795 -20.08 0.15 49.92
C ARG A 795 -20.21 1.61 49.50
N THR A 796 -19.11 2.24 49.07
CA THR A 796 -19.06 3.67 48.74
C THR A 796 -19.55 3.97 47.32
N TYR A 797 -19.00 3.25 46.33
CA TYR A 797 -19.25 3.51 44.91
C TYR A 797 -20.15 2.45 44.25
N GLY A 798 -20.48 1.35 44.96
CA GLY A 798 -21.26 0.24 44.39
C GLY A 798 -22.68 0.59 43.96
N SER A 799 -23.17 1.80 44.21
CA SER A 799 -24.44 2.33 43.71
C SER A 799 -24.31 3.43 42.65
N GLU A 800 -23.08 3.79 42.27
CA GLU A 800 -22.82 4.84 41.27
C GLU A 800 -23.43 4.46 39.90
N PRO A 801 -24.18 5.38 39.24
CA PRO A 801 -24.80 5.11 37.94
C PRO A 801 -23.79 4.85 36.82
N ALA A 802 -22.63 5.51 36.88
CA ALA A 802 -21.54 5.33 35.92
C ALA A 802 -20.68 4.09 36.19
N LEU A 803 -20.90 3.37 37.30
CA LEU A 803 -20.14 2.15 37.58
C LEU A 803 -20.45 1.08 36.53
N MET A 804 -19.40 0.59 35.87
CA MET A 804 -19.50 -0.48 34.89
C MET A 804 -20.08 -1.75 35.53
N ARG A 805 -21.04 -2.37 34.84
CA ARG A 805 -21.75 -3.56 35.32
C ARG A 805 -21.93 -4.62 34.24
N VAL A 806 -21.89 -5.88 34.66
CA VAL A 806 -22.32 -7.02 33.86
C VAL A 806 -23.35 -7.82 34.66
N GLY A 807 -24.56 -7.97 34.11
CA GLY A 807 -25.67 -8.61 34.82
C GLY A 807 -26.02 -7.92 36.15
N GLY A 808 -25.88 -6.59 36.21
CA GLY A 808 -26.12 -5.78 37.42
C GLY A 808 -24.96 -5.75 38.43
N ARG A 809 -23.96 -6.61 38.29
CA ARG A 809 -22.82 -6.70 39.22
C ARG A 809 -21.69 -5.73 38.83
N PRO A 810 -21.10 -4.97 39.78
CA PRO A 810 -19.93 -4.12 39.53
C PRO A 810 -18.77 -4.86 38.85
N VAL A 811 -18.05 -4.22 37.95
CA VAL A 811 -16.82 -4.74 37.34
C VAL A 811 -15.61 -4.15 38.05
N ILE A 812 -14.71 -5.01 38.56
CA ILE A 812 -13.52 -4.64 39.33
C ILE A 812 -12.27 -5.31 38.70
N PRO A 813 -11.56 -4.61 37.81
CA PRO A 813 -10.26 -5.04 37.32
C PRO A 813 -9.14 -4.79 38.36
N ILE A 814 -8.20 -5.74 38.47
CA ILE A 814 -7.17 -5.73 39.52
C ILE A 814 -5.77 -5.79 38.89
N TRP A 815 -4.95 -4.75 39.10
CA TRP A 815 -3.55 -4.76 38.68
C TRP A 815 -2.72 -5.69 39.57
N GLN A 816 -1.71 -6.35 38.99
CA GLN A 816 -0.80 -7.27 39.70
C GLN A 816 -1.52 -8.40 40.46
N SER A 817 -2.71 -8.83 40.01
CA SER A 817 -3.52 -9.85 40.71
C SER A 817 -2.77 -11.16 41.00
N THR A 818 -1.79 -11.52 40.18
CA THR A 818 -0.97 -12.74 40.29
C THR A 818 0.09 -12.69 41.40
N GLN A 819 0.35 -11.52 42.01
CA GLN A 819 1.20 -11.40 43.20
C GLN A 819 0.56 -11.99 44.45
N VAL A 820 -0.76 -12.20 44.43
CA VAL A 820 -1.54 -12.73 45.55
C VAL A 820 -1.99 -14.16 45.20
N PRO A 821 -1.79 -15.14 46.10
CA PRO A 821 -2.20 -16.52 45.83
C PRO A 821 -3.69 -16.65 45.52
N LEU A 822 -4.02 -17.51 44.55
CA LEU A 822 -5.41 -17.76 44.10
C LEU A 822 -6.34 -18.23 45.25
N SER A 823 -5.80 -18.97 46.23
CA SER A 823 -6.53 -19.38 47.44
C SER A 823 -6.93 -18.21 48.34
N THR A 824 -6.09 -17.18 48.41
CA THR A 824 -6.38 -15.93 49.12
C THR A 824 -7.52 -15.20 48.43
N TRP A 825 -7.46 -15.03 47.10
CA TRP A 825 -8.56 -14.43 46.33
C TRP A 825 -9.88 -15.16 46.52
N ARG A 826 -9.86 -16.50 46.48
CA ARG A 826 -11.04 -17.34 46.74
C ARG A 826 -11.66 -17.03 48.11
N SER A 827 -10.82 -16.87 49.12
CA SER A 827 -11.25 -16.57 50.49
C SER A 827 -11.82 -15.16 50.61
N VAL A 828 -11.16 -14.16 50.02
CA VAL A 828 -11.60 -12.76 49.99
C VAL A 828 -12.95 -12.62 49.30
N PHE A 829 -13.12 -13.19 48.10
CA PHE A 829 -14.38 -13.08 47.36
C PHE A 829 -15.53 -13.85 48.03
N ALA A 830 -15.26 -15.01 48.62
CA ALA A 830 -16.26 -15.74 49.39
C ALA A 830 -16.73 -14.93 50.61
N ASP A 831 -15.79 -14.30 51.33
CA ASP A 831 -16.09 -13.46 52.49
C ASP A 831 -16.89 -12.21 52.10
N LEU A 832 -16.52 -11.51 51.02
CA LEU A 832 -17.30 -10.38 50.50
C LEU A 832 -18.73 -10.78 50.08
N ARG A 833 -18.87 -11.87 49.32
CA ARG A 833 -20.18 -12.39 48.90
C ARG A 833 -21.05 -12.78 50.09
N SER A 834 -20.47 -13.35 51.14
CA SER A 834 -21.20 -13.68 52.38
C SER A 834 -21.77 -12.44 53.10
N ARG A 835 -21.15 -11.28 52.89
CA ARG A 835 -21.59 -9.96 53.40
C ARG A 835 -22.50 -9.21 52.42
N GLY A 836 -22.90 -9.82 51.30
CA GLY A 836 -23.78 -9.21 50.30
C GLY A 836 -23.05 -8.34 49.26
N PHE A 837 -21.72 -8.37 49.24
CA PHE A 837 -20.89 -7.64 48.28
C PHE A 837 -20.42 -8.58 47.17
N ASP A 838 -21.18 -8.65 46.06
CA ASP A 838 -20.81 -9.43 44.88
C ASP A 838 -20.42 -8.53 43.70
N ALA A 839 -19.43 -8.96 42.93
CA ALA A 839 -18.86 -8.24 41.79
C ALA A 839 -18.26 -9.22 40.78
N ILE A 840 -17.99 -8.70 39.58
CA ILE A 840 -17.19 -9.31 38.52
C ILE A 840 -15.74 -8.90 38.74
N TYR A 841 -14.87 -9.88 38.97
CA TYR A 841 -13.44 -9.60 39.17
C TYR A 841 -12.64 -10.00 37.94
N LEU A 842 -11.84 -9.07 37.40
CA LEU A 842 -10.93 -9.32 36.28
C LEU A 842 -9.48 -9.35 36.76
N ALA A 843 -8.78 -10.43 36.44
CA ALA A 843 -7.37 -10.60 36.75
C ALA A 843 -6.47 -10.12 35.59
N LEU A 844 -5.34 -9.51 35.93
CA LEU A 844 -4.23 -9.31 34.99
C LEU A 844 -3.51 -10.65 34.81
N SER A 845 -4.05 -11.55 33.98
CA SER A 845 -3.54 -12.92 33.81
C SER A 845 -3.80 -13.49 32.42
N PHE A 846 -3.01 -14.50 32.06
CA PHE A 846 -3.18 -15.33 30.86
C PHE A 846 -3.27 -16.83 31.21
N ASP A 847 -3.35 -17.17 32.50
CA ASP A 847 -3.46 -18.54 32.98
C ASP A 847 -4.90 -18.88 33.33
N THR A 848 -5.49 -19.81 32.56
CA THR A 848 -6.83 -20.36 32.78
C THR A 848 -7.13 -20.82 34.21
N GLN A 849 -6.13 -21.16 35.03
CA GLN A 849 -6.34 -21.49 36.44
C GLN A 849 -6.98 -20.35 37.23
N ASP A 850 -6.68 -19.10 36.89
CA ASP A 850 -7.28 -17.97 37.56
C ASP A 850 -8.79 -17.87 37.31
N LEU A 851 -9.32 -18.47 36.22
CA LEU A 851 -10.77 -18.54 35.95
C LEU A 851 -11.54 -19.46 36.91
N GLU A 852 -10.86 -20.19 37.80
CA GLU A 852 -11.51 -20.88 38.94
C GLU A 852 -12.08 -19.89 39.96
N VAL A 853 -11.52 -18.67 40.04
CA VAL A 853 -11.87 -17.67 41.05
C VAL A 853 -12.30 -16.35 40.43
N PHE A 854 -11.66 -15.93 39.35
CA PHE A 854 -11.95 -14.70 38.61
C PHE A 854 -13.00 -14.93 37.52
N ASP A 855 -13.68 -13.85 37.12
CA ASP A 855 -14.74 -13.86 36.12
C ASP A 855 -14.22 -13.57 34.70
N GLY A 856 -12.94 -13.26 34.56
CA GLY A 856 -12.31 -12.97 33.29
C GLY A 856 -10.92 -12.38 33.47
N PHE A 857 -10.33 -12.00 32.34
CA PHE A 857 -8.99 -11.42 32.28
C PHE A 857 -8.99 -10.07 31.59
N HIS A 858 -8.04 -9.24 31.98
CA HIS A 858 -7.58 -8.09 31.19
C HIS A 858 -6.06 -8.17 30.99
N ALA A 859 -5.54 -7.40 30.04
CA ALA A 859 -4.10 -7.19 29.85
C ALA A 859 -3.70 -5.75 30.21
N TYR A 860 -2.39 -5.45 30.20
CA TYR A 860 -1.88 -4.08 30.38
C TYR A 860 -0.96 -3.68 29.21
N GLY A 861 0.33 -4.03 29.27
CA GLY A 861 1.30 -3.74 28.19
C GLY A 861 1.33 -4.82 27.11
N THR A 862 1.63 -4.44 25.86
CA THR A 862 1.64 -5.34 24.69
C THR A 862 3.03 -5.61 24.11
N PHE A 863 4.10 -5.20 24.81
CA PHE A 863 5.52 -5.29 24.42
C PHE A 863 5.93 -6.54 23.64
N ASP A 864 5.52 -7.70 24.16
CA ASP A 864 5.85 -9.02 23.64
C ASP A 864 4.59 -9.87 23.36
N ALA A 865 3.40 -9.26 23.37
CA ALA A 865 2.16 -9.97 23.12
C ALA A 865 2.06 -10.32 21.64
N ALA A 866 2.78 -11.39 21.25
CA ALA A 866 2.59 -12.05 19.99
C ALA A 866 1.08 -12.27 19.80
N THR A 867 0.53 -11.85 18.67
CA THR A 867 -0.88 -12.05 18.27
C THR A 867 -1.39 -13.47 18.63
N ALA A 868 -0.50 -14.47 18.59
CA ALA A 868 -0.76 -15.84 18.99
C ALA A 868 -1.14 -16.03 20.49
N THR A 869 -0.50 -15.32 21.43
CA THR A 869 -0.83 -15.37 22.86
C THR A 869 -2.24 -14.87 23.13
N TYR A 870 -2.61 -13.71 22.55
CA TYR A 870 -3.96 -13.18 22.74
C TYR A 870 -5.01 -14.07 22.06
N ALA A 871 -4.74 -14.57 20.86
CA ALA A 871 -5.64 -15.53 20.20
C ALA A 871 -5.86 -16.80 21.04
N ARG A 872 -4.81 -17.30 21.72
CA ARG A 872 -4.93 -18.40 22.69
C ARG A 872 -5.81 -18.00 23.86
N VAL A 873 -5.49 -16.89 24.55
CA VAL A 873 -6.21 -16.47 25.76
C VAL A 873 -7.69 -16.20 25.47
N GLY A 874 -8.00 -15.46 24.40
CA GLY A 874 -9.37 -15.19 23.99
C GLY A 874 -10.17 -16.47 23.72
N ARG A 875 -9.55 -17.45 23.05
CA ARG A 875 -10.14 -18.78 22.87
C ARG A 875 -10.37 -19.49 24.20
N GLU A 876 -9.34 -19.61 25.04
CA GLU A 876 -9.39 -20.34 26.30
C GLU A 876 -10.43 -19.76 27.28
N VAL A 877 -10.52 -18.43 27.37
CA VAL A 877 -11.51 -17.71 28.18
C VAL A 877 -12.93 -17.94 27.63
N ARG A 878 -13.12 -17.81 26.31
CA ARG A 878 -14.41 -18.01 25.65
C ARG A 878 -14.99 -19.40 25.89
N TYR A 879 -14.14 -20.43 25.86
CA TYR A 879 -14.54 -21.83 25.96
C TYR A 879 -14.33 -22.44 27.36
N TRP A 880 -13.84 -21.68 28.33
CA TRP A 880 -13.77 -22.11 29.73
C TRP A 880 -15.07 -22.72 30.30
N PRO A 881 -16.29 -22.23 29.96
CA PRO A 881 -17.53 -22.80 30.47
C PRO A 881 -17.73 -24.29 30.11
N LEU A 882 -17.02 -24.81 29.11
CA LEU A 882 -17.05 -26.24 28.74
C LEU A 882 -16.38 -27.16 29.79
N LEU A 883 -15.57 -26.58 30.69
CA LEU A 883 -14.78 -27.28 31.69
C LEU A 883 -15.18 -26.96 33.13
N ALA A 884 -15.89 -25.85 33.33
CA ALA A 884 -16.35 -25.41 34.64
C ALA A 884 -17.48 -26.31 35.15
N ASP A 885 -17.46 -26.61 36.45
CA ASP A 885 -18.56 -27.36 37.08
C ASP A 885 -19.85 -26.52 37.17
N GLN A 886 -19.71 -25.20 37.19
CA GLN A 886 -20.80 -24.23 37.07
C GLN A 886 -20.53 -23.32 35.86
N PRO A 887 -21.05 -23.66 34.66
CA PRO A 887 -20.79 -22.92 33.45
C PRO A 887 -21.32 -21.48 33.54
N ALA A 888 -20.43 -20.51 33.48
CA ALA A 888 -20.75 -19.09 33.41
C ALA A 888 -19.85 -18.41 32.38
N ALA A 889 -20.39 -17.45 31.63
CA ALA A 889 -19.60 -16.67 30.67
C ALA A 889 -18.41 -15.99 31.36
N ARG A 890 -17.26 -16.02 30.69
CA ARG A 890 -16.05 -15.34 31.12
C ARG A 890 -15.75 -14.16 30.19
N ILE A 891 -15.06 -13.16 30.71
CA ILE A 891 -14.79 -11.90 29.99
C ILE A 891 -13.32 -11.85 29.57
N TRP A 892 -13.07 -11.53 28.30
CA TRP A 892 -11.72 -11.22 27.82
C TRP A 892 -11.62 -9.75 27.41
N ALA A 893 -10.79 -8.99 28.13
CA ALA A 893 -10.45 -7.60 27.84
C ALA A 893 -9.02 -7.48 27.29
N ALA A 894 -8.84 -7.55 25.97
CA ALA A 894 -7.52 -7.49 25.33
C ALA A 894 -6.98 -6.05 25.33
N SER A 895 -5.67 -5.88 25.49
CA SER A 895 -5.07 -4.54 25.51
C SER A 895 -4.42 -4.13 24.21
N ALA A 896 -4.36 -2.82 23.96
CA ALA A 896 -3.64 -2.23 22.84
C ALA A 896 -2.92 -0.95 23.29
N GLU A 897 -1.70 -0.72 22.82
CA GLU A 897 -0.92 0.48 23.17
C GLU A 897 -0.37 1.18 21.92
N PRO A 898 -0.25 2.52 21.93
CA PRO A 898 0.25 3.26 20.78
C PRO A 898 1.76 3.15 20.57
N GLY A 899 2.47 2.80 21.64
CA GLY A 899 3.91 2.67 21.82
C GLY A 899 4.20 2.81 23.33
N TYR A 900 5.47 2.75 23.72
CA TYR A 900 5.87 2.84 25.13
C TYR A 900 7.30 3.35 25.27
N ASP A 901 7.56 4.18 26.28
CA ASP A 901 8.92 4.64 26.59
C ASP A 901 9.06 5.10 28.04
N ASP A 902 9.54 4.22 28.93
CA ASP A 902 9.82 4.55 30.33
C ASP A 902 11.31 4.83 30.62
N ARG A 903 12.14 4.99 29.59
CA ARG A 903 13.59 5.25 29.74
C ARG A 903 13.92 6.56 30.46
N ALA A 904 12.94 7.46 30.60
CA ALA A 904 13.09 8.71 31.36
C ALA A 904 12.72 8.56 32.85
N ILE A 905 12.16 7.43 33.28
CA ILE A 905 11.80 7.21 34.68
C ILE A 905 13.06 6.86 35.48
N PRO A 906 13.41 7.63 36.53
CA PRO A 906 14.59 7.35 37.35
C PRO A 906 14.58 5.93 37.95
N GLY A 907 15.72 5.24 37.87
CA GLY A 907 15.91 3.91 38.46
C GLY A 907 15.43 2.73 37.62
N ARG A 908 14.86 2.95 36.42
CA ARG A 908 14.50 1.89 35.48
C ARG A 908 15.59 1.68 34.42
N VAL A 909 15.81 0.43 33.99
CA VAL A 909 16.67 0.08 32.83
C VAL A 909 16.05 0.60 31.52
N GLY A 910 14.72 0.67 31.49
CA GLY A 910 13.93 1.28 30.42
C GLY A 910 13.56 0.31 29.29
N THR A 911 12.28 0.28 28.92
CA THR A 911 11.71 -0.41 27.76
C THR A 911 11.28 0.63 26.72
N PHE A 912 11.42 0.29 25.44
CA PHE A 912 11.04 1.19 24.35
C PHE A 912 10.32 0.43 23.23
N LEU A 913 9.14 0.91 22.87
CA LEU A 913 8.34 0.51 21.72
C LEU A 913 7.99 1.77 20.93
N ASP A 914 8.58 1.92 19.75
CA ASP A 914 8.33 3.08 18.88
C ASP A 914 6.87 3.09 18.38
N ARG A 915 6.25 4.27 18.41
CA ARG A 915 4.90 4.48 17.89
C ARG A 915 4.81 4.36 16.37
N ARG A 916 5.94 4.50 15.64
CA ARG A 916 6.05 4.36 14.16
C ARG A 916 4.96 5.12 13.40
N ASN A 917 4.76 6.39 13.75
CA ASN A 917 3.72 7.27 13.20
C ASN A 917 2.30 6.65 13.24
N GLY A 918 1.98 5.92 14.32
CA GLY A 918 0.68 5.26 14.52
C GLY A 918 0.57 3.87 13.91
N ALA A 919 1.59 3.37 13.19
CA ALA A 919 1.59 2.00 12.68
C ALA A 919 1.61 0.96 13.80
N THR A 920 2.36 1.21 14.87
CA THR A 920 2.37 0.34 16.05
C THR A 920 0.99 0.27 16.68
N TYR A 921 0.31 1.41 16.86
CA TYR A 921 -1.01 1.44 17.47
C TYR A 921 -2.06 0.67 16.67
N ARG A 922 -2.06 0.85 15.34
CA ARG A 922 -2.97 0.10 14.46
C ARG A 922 -2.71 -1.41 14.56
N ALA A 923 -1.45 -1.82 14.59
CA ALA A 923 -1.08 -3.22 14.71
C ALA A 923 -1.49 -3.84 16.07
N THR A 924 -1.33 -3.11 17.17
CA THR A 924 -1.74 -3.60 18.51
C THR A 924 -3.26 -3.64 18.64
N LEU A 925 -3.98 -2.65 18.11
CA LEU A 925 -5.46 -2.66 18.03
C LEU A 925 -5.99 -3.84 17.19
N ASP A 926 -5.39 -4.08 16.02
CA ASP A 926 -5.78 -5.21 15.15
C ASP A 926 -5.42 -6.56 15.77
N GLY A 927 -4.28 -6.65 16.47
CA GLY A 927 -3.88 -7.84 17.23
C GLY A 927 -4.83 -8.14 18.40
N ALA A 928 -5.23 -7.11 19.15
CA ALA A 928 -6.24 -7.23 20.20
C ALA A 928 -7.58 -7.69 19.63
N ALA A 929 -8.08 -7.06 18.55
CA ALA A 929 -9.33 -7.45 17.90
C ALA A 929 -9.30 -8.89 17.36
N ALA A 930 -8.16 -9.32 16.80
CA ALA A 930 -8.00 -10.68 16.26
C ALA A 930 -8.11 -11.79 17.31
N SER A 931 -8.01 -11.45 18.60
CA SER A 931 -8.24 -12.38 19.70
C SER A 931 -9.71 -12.60 20.06
N ASP A 932 -10.61 -11.98 19.29
CA ASP A 932 -12.07 -12.03 19.48
C ASP A 932 -12.53 -11.65 20.91
N PRO A 933 -12.05 -10.52 21.47
CA PRO A 933 -12.32 -10.14 22.85
C PRO A 933 -13.75 -9.61 23.05
N ASP A 934 -14.22 -9.65 24.30
CA ASP A 934 -15.42 -8.93 24.71
C ASP A 934 -15.14 -7.42 24.71
N TRP A 935 -14.01 -7.01 25.31
CA TRP A 935 -13.62 -5.60 25.43
C TRP A 935 -12.20 -5.38 24.92
N ILE A 936 -11.92 -4.17 24.42
CA ILE A 936 -10.56 -3.73 24.12
C ILE A 936 -10.19 -2.61 25.07
N LEU A 937 -9.01 -2.69 25.66
CA LEU A 937 -8.50 -1.79 26.68
C LEU A 937 -7.25 -1.07 26.17
N ILE A 938 -7.36 0.23 25.98
CA ILE A 938 -6.26 1.06 25.50
C ILE A 938 -5.34 1.38 26.68
N THR A 939 -4.06 1.02 26.55
CA THR A 939 -2.98 1.44 27.44
C THR A 939 -2.22 2.56 26.73
N SER A 940 -2.54 3.83 26.97
CA SER A 940 -3.48 4.38 27.96
C SER A 940 -4.15 5.66 27.46
N TRP A 941 -5.17 6.16 28.16
CA TRP A 941 -5.66 7.52 27.93
C TRP A 941 -4.53 8.53 28.19
N ASN A 942 -3.96 8.51 29.40
CA ASN A 942 -3.06 9.57 29.87
C ASN A 942 -1.92 9.11 30.80
N GLU A 943 -1.32 7.94 30.59
CA GLU A 943 -0.08 7.57 31.31
C GLU A 943 1.15 8.21 30.67
N TRP A 944 1.43 9.45 31.09
CA TRP A 944 2.49 10.30 30.54
C TRP A 944 3.90 9.83 30.90
N TRP A 945 4.11 9.18 32.05
CA TRP A 945 5.45 8.70 32.45
C TRP A 945 5.96 7.57 31.57
N GLU A 946 5.04 6.72 31.12
CA GLU A 946 5.32 5.59 30.23
C GLU A 946 5.18 5.95 28.75
N ASN A 947 4.81 7.21 28.45
CA ASN A 947 4.62 7.72 27.09
C ASN A 947 3.66 6.85 26.26
N THR A 948 2.59 6.32 26.89
CA THR A 948 1.57 5.46 26.27
C THR A 948 0.25 6.20 26.00
N HIS A 949 0.17 7.49 26.32
CA HIS A 949 -1.04 8.31 26.19
C HIS A 949 -1.57 8.39 24.75
N ILE A 950 -2.89 8.36 24.62
CA ILE A 950 -3.63 8.73 23.40
C ILE A 950 -4.36 10.07 23.54
N GLU A 951 -4.35 10.67 24.75
CA GLU A 951 -4.81 12.03 25.00
C GLU A 951 -4.09 13.02 24.05
N PRO A 952 -4.79 14.03 23.51
CA PRO A 952 -4.16 15.02 22.64
C PRO A 952 -2.97 15.73 23.29
N SER A 953 -1.84 15.68 22.61
CA SER A 953 -0.55 16.13 23.15
C SER A 953 0.17 17.12 22.26
N VAL A 954 1.22 17.74 22.79
CA VAL A 954 2.08 18.65 22.04
C VAL A 954 2.78 17.94 20.89
N ASN A 955 3.33 16.75 21.13
CA ASN A 955 4.09 16.04 20.11
C ASN A 955 3.22 15.33 19.06
N PHE A 956 1.98 14.96 19.40
CA PHE A 956 1.16 14.09 18.56
C PHE A 956 -0.20 14.68 18.16
N GLY A 957 -0.58 15.84 18.68
CA GLY A 957 -1.89 16.44 18.42
C GLY A 957 -3.02 15.45 18.73
N ASP A 958 -4.04 15.38 17.88
CA ASP A 958 -5.18 14.46 18.02
C ASP A 958 -5.03 13.16 17.20
N GLN A 959 -3.84 12.88 16.64
CA GLN A 959 -3.60 11.74 15.75
C GLN A 959 -4.10 10.40 16.33
N TYR A 960 -3.81 10.14 17.61
CA TYR A 960 -4.18 8.87 18.26
C TYR A 960 -5.68 8.77 18.54
N LEU A 961 -6.37 9.89 18.75
CA LEU A 961 -7.84 9.89 18.81
C LEU A 961 -8.47 9.62 17.44
N GLN A 962 -7.88 10.12 16.35
CA GLN A 962 -8.34 9.83 14.99
C GLN A 962 -8.22 8.33 14.67
N ILE A 963 -7.06 7.72 14.97
CA ILE A 963 -6.84 6.27 14.81
C ILE A 963 -7.85 5.48 15.65
N THR A 964 -8.06 5.88 16.90
CA THR A 964 -9.02 5.24 17.81
C THR A 964 -10.43 5.32 17.24
N ARG A 965 -10.84 6.48 16.69
CA ARG A 965 -12.16 6.69 16.08
C ARG A 965 -12.38 5.79 14.86
N GLU A 966 -11.40 5.74 13.96
CA GLU A 966 -11.43 4.87 12.77
C GLU A 966 -11.59 3.40 13.18
N PHE A 967 -10.79 2.96 14.17
CA PHE A 967 -10.85 1.61 14.70
C PHE A 967 -12.17 1.30 15.39
N ALA A 968 -12.64 2.16 16.29
CA ALA A 968 -13.88 1.97 17.04
C ALA A 968 -15.09 1.85 16.11
N ALA A 969 -15.14 2.70 15.07
CA ALA A 969 -16.19 2.66 14.06
C ALA A 969 -16.21 1.32 13.31
N ARG A 970 -15.04 0.75 13.00
CA ARG A 970 -14.89 -0.56 12.35
C ARG A 970 -15.24 -1.71 13.30
N TRP A 971 -14.64 -1.76 14.48
CA TRP A 971 -14.67 -2.92 15.38
C TRP A 971 -16.04 -3.11 16.05
N LYS A 972 -16.75 -2.02 16.38
CA LYS A 972 -18.08 -2.10 17.00
C LYS A 972 -19.21 -2.46 16.02
N GLN A 973 -18.97 -2.36 14.72
CA GLN A 973 -19.92 -2.76 13.67
C GLN A 973 -19.82 -4.24 13.29
N GLN A 974 -18.75 -4.92 13.72
CA GLN A 974 -18.58 -6.38 13.64
C GLN A 974 -19.40 -7.07 14.73
#